data_AF-A0A834WGC4-F1
#
_entry.id   AF-A0A834WGC4-F1
#
_cell.length_a   1.000
_cell.length_b   1.000
_cell.length_c   1.000
_cell.angle_alpha   90.00
_cell.angle_beta   90.00
_cell.angle_gamma   90.00
#
_symmetry.space_group_name_H-M   'P 1'
#
loop_
_entity.id
_entity.type
_entity.pdbx_description
1 polymer ?
#
loop_
_entity_poly.entity_id
_entity_poly.type
_entity_poly.pdbx_seq_one_letter_code
_entity_poly.pdbx_strand_id
1 'polypeptide(L)'
;MAVHSAVPGRSGVRVAVVGDKGTGKSSLIAAAASESFPDAVPPVLPPTLLPADWFPDLVPLTIIDTSSSLEKLSKRNEELKQADVVVLTYACDDPTSLTRLTTYWVRELEELEVKAPVIVVGCKLDLRDENQQMSLENLMTQLLQQFGEIVTCMECSAATLYQEVFYFAQKAVLHPIDPLFDQEKQALTDKCLRALRRIFVLGDKDMDDALNDAELNAFQIKCFDTPLQPSEIAGVKAVVQQKVPEGVNQLGLTFPGFIYIHNMFLKKGRPETIWAVLRKYGYNNDLKLQDDFLPVPSKNASDQSLELTSEAVEFLNGIFRLLDSDRDRALRPAELDRLFSTAPESPWNDAPYKDAAERTDAGYLTLSGFVSQWALMTLLDPPCSLANLIYIGYSGNPAAALRVTRRRSVDRKKQTTERNVFQCYVFGSKNAGKSTLLYSFLKRPFSDNYTPTTVEQYAANVVELIGGTKKTLVLREIPEDEVKKFLSNRDCLAACDVAVFVYDSSDEHSWKRSRQLLEEVSRQGELTGYKVPCLLIAAKDDLTPYPRAVQDSVKVTEELGIEAPIHVSLKLGDSSNVYDKIISAAEHPHLSIPETEIGKKRKLYHQFLHHSLIFASVGAAMTVVGLAAFRAYAVKKNSA
;
A
#
# COMPACT_ATOMS: atom_id res chain seq x y z
N MET A 1 31.89 19.74 7.93
CA MET A 1 31.82 18.27 8.06
C MET A 1 30.50 17.95 8.73
N ALA A 2 29.47 17.67 7.95
CA ALA A 2 28.15 17.27 8.46
C ALA A 2 28.17 15.76 8.68
N VAL A 3 27.72 15.31 9.85
CA VAL A 3 27.50 13.89 10.14
C VAL A 3 26.22 13.50 9.41
N HIS A 4 26.36 12.83 8.26
CA HIS A 4 25.22 12.34 7.49
C HIS A 4 24.54 11.21 8.27
N SER A 5 23.23 11.35 8.50
CA SER A 5 22.42 10.27 9.06
C SER A 5 22.38 9.11 8.07
N ALA A 6 22.81 7.92 8.52
CA ALA A 6 22.75 6.70 7.74
C ALA A 6 21.37 6.52 7.09
N VAL A 7 21.33 6.16 5.81
CA VAL A 7 20.08 5.88 5.09
C VAL A 7 19.39 4.68 5.78
N PRO A 8 18.18 4.84 6.35
CA PRO A 8 17.51 3.75 7.05
C PRO A 8 17.20 2.60 6.08
N GLY A 9 17.60 1.37 6.45
CA GLY A 9 17.09 0.13 5.84
C GLY A 9 18.01 -0.64 4.88
N ARG A 10 19.20 -0.16 4.51
CA ARG A 10 20.16 -0.94 3.68
C ARG A 10 21.46 -1.23 4.44
N SER A 11 21.76 -2.52 4.61
CA SER A 11 22.99 -3.01 5.27
C SER A 11 24.25 -2.94 4.39
N GLY A 12 24.09 -2.62 3.11
CA GLY A 12 25.16 -2.51 2.12
C GLY A 12 24.56 -2.34 0.72
N VAL A 13 25.41 -1.99 -0.26
CA VAL A 13 25.04 -1.91 -1.68
C VAL A 13 25.89 -2.91 -2.47
N ARG A 14 25.25 -3.73 -3.29
CA ARG A 14 25.91 -4.75 -4.10
C ARG A 14 26.15 -4.25 -5.53
N VAL A 15 27.41 -4.12 -5.92
CA VAL A 15 27.87 -3.61 -7.21
C VAL A 15 28.29 -4.78 -8.10
N ALA A 16 27.69 -4.96 -9.27
CA ALA A 16 28.16 -5.94 -10.26
C ALA A 16 29.00 -5.23 -11.33
N VAL A 17 30.26 -5.64 -11.49
CA VAL A 17 31.17 -5.06 -12.50
C VAL A 17 31.23 -5.98 -13.70
N VAL A 18 30.85 -5.46 -14.88
CA VAL A 18 30.67 -6.23 -16.11
C VAL A 18 31.31 -5.52 -17.30
N GLY A 19 31.58 -6.25 -18.37
CA GLY A 19 32.27 -5.75 -19.57
C GLY A 19 33.13 -6.81 -20.24
N ASP A 20 33.64 -6.50 -21.42
CA ASP A 20 34.43 -7.42 -22.22
C ASP A 20 35.75 -7.83 -21.54
N LYS A 21 36.37 -8.90 -22.06
CA LYS A 21 37.67 -9.34 -21.55
C LYS A 21 38.71 -8.24 -21.82
N GLY A 22 39.48 -7.88 -20.79
CA GLY A 22 40.56 -6.89 -20.93
C GLY A 22 40.12 -5.43 -20.81
N THR A 23 38.86 -5.15 -20.47
CA THR A 23 38.39 -3.77 -20.23
C THR A 23 38.89 -3.14 -18.94
N GLY A 24 39.52 -3.91 -18.03
CA GLY A 24 40.08 -3.35 -16.77
C GLY A 24 39.22 -3.54 -15.52
N LYS A 25 38.17 -4.37 -15.57
CA LYS A 25 37.29 -4.70 -14.42
C LYS A 25 38.03 -5.04 -13.13
N SER A 26 38.82 -6.11 -13.15
CA SER A 26 39.53 -6.60 -11.96
C SER A 26 40.57 -5.59 -11.48
N SER A 27 41.23 -4.88 -12.40
CA SER A 27 42.21 -3.84 -12.06
C SER A 27 41.56 -2.65 -11.36
N LEU A 28 40.38 -2.22 -11.80
CA LEU A 28 39.60 -1.15 -11.17
C LEU A 28 39.20 -1.53 -9.73
N ILE A 29 38.72 -2.76 -9.53
CA ILE A 29 38.31 -3.26 -8.22
C ILE A 29 39.52 -3.41 -7.28
N ALA A 30 40.62 -3.99 -7.77
CA ALA A 30 41.82 -4.19 -6.98
C ALA A 30 42.46 -2.85 -6.57
N ALA A 31 42.50 -1.88 -7.49
CA ALA A 31 42.98 -0.53 -7.20
C ALA A 31 42.12 0.15 -6.13
N ALA A 32 40.79 0.05 -6.23
CA ALA A 32 39.91 0.59 -5.21
C ALA A 32 40.10 -0.07 -3.84
N ALA A 33 40.25 -1.39 -3.78
CA ALA A 33 40.37 -2.11 -2.51
C ALA A 33 41.73 -1.95 -1.81
N SER A 34 42.81 -1.74 -2.57
CA SER A 34 44.19 -1.66 -2.05
C SER A 34 44.76 -0.25 -2.02
N GLU A 35 43.96 0.75 -2.41
CA GLU A 35 44.34 2.15 -2.57
C GLU A 35 45.58 2.37 -3.46
N SER A 36 45.97 1.38 -4.27
CA SER A 36 47.16 1.39 -5.10
C SER A 36 46.98 0.50 -6.34
N PHE A 37 47.68 0.80 -7.44
CA PHE A 37 47.60 -0.02 -8.64
C PHE A 37 48.47 -1.28 -8.50
N PRO A 38 47.90 -2.51 -8.52
CA PRO A 38 48.67 -3.73 -8.30
C PRO A 38 49.45 -4.16 -9.55
N ASP A 39 50.68 -4.65 -9.36
CA ASP A 39 51.53 -5.17 -10.45
C ASP A 39 50.92 -6.39 -11.18
N ALA A 40 50.15 -7.21 -10.45
CA ALA A 40 49.49 -8.40 -11.00
C ALA A 40 48.07 -8.54 -10.44
N VAL A 41 47.09 -8.65 -11.33
CA VAL A 41 45.68 -8.77 -10.96
C VAL A 41 45.10 -10.07 -11.53
N PRO A 42 44.46 -10.94 -10.70
CA PRO A 42 43.76 -12.11 -11.19
C PRO A 42 42.67 -11.77 -12.22
N PRO A 43 42.34 -12.67 -13.16
CA PRO A 43 41.32 -12.40 -14.18
C PRO A 43 39.89 -12.16 -13.65
N VAL A 44 39.59 -12.66 -12.44
CA VAL A 44 38.34 -12.44 -11.71
C VAL A 44 38.68 -12.44 -10.22
N LEU A 45 38.26 -11.42 -9.48
CA LEU A 45 38.44 -11.32 -8.04
C LEU A 45 37.30 -12.01 -7.26
N PRO A 46 37.55 -12.46 -6.01
CA PRO A 46 36.46 -12.82 -5.10
C PRO A 46 35.60 -11.58 -4.76
N PRO A 47 34.40 -11.76 -4.18
CA PRO A 47 33.61 -10.64 -3.66
C PRO A 47 34.45 -9.72 -2.76
N THR A 48 34.52 -8.45 -3.13
CA THR A 48 35.36 -7.45 -2.47
C THR A 48 34.48 -6.50 -1.67
N LEU A 49 34.72 -6.38 -0.36
CA LEU A 49 34.00 -5.46 0.51
C LEU A 49 34.79 -4.16 0.66
N LEU A 50 34.21 -3.04 0.22
CA LEU A 50 34.69 -1.70 0.56
C LEU A 50 34.04 -1.23 1.86
N PRO A 51 34.82 -0.86 2.89
CA PRO A 51 34.32 -0.40 4.17
C PRO A 51 33.39 0.81 4.10
N ALA A 52 32.50 0.95 5.09
CA ALA A 52 31.49 2.01 5.14
C ALA A 52 32.10 3.41 5.39
N ASP A 53 33.19 3.48 6.16
CA ASP A 53 33.91 4.70 6.52
C ASP A 53 34.58 5.40 5.32
N TRP A 54 34.69 4.70 4.19
CA TRP A 54 35.17 5.28 2.93
C TRP A 54 34.13 6.17 2.25
N PHE A 55 32.86 6.10 2.68
CA PHE A 55 31.75 6.77 2.03
C PHE A 55 31.03 7.76 2.97
N PRO A 56 30.61 8.94 2.49
CA PRO A 56 29.90 9.92 3.32
C PRO A 56 28.59 9.39 3.93
N ASP A 57 27.88 8.50 3.22
CA ASP A 57 26.61 7.93 3.67
C ASP A 57 26.78 6.76 4.67
N LEU A 58 28.02 6.35 4.98
CA LEU A 58 28.37 5.26 5.91
C LEU A 58 27.71 3.92 5.57
N VAL A 59 27.60 3.61 4.27
CA VAL A 59 27.09 2.32 3.77
C VAL A 59 28.24 1.56 3.08
N PRO A 60 28.48 0.28 3.39
CA PRO A 60 29.54 -0.48 2.73
C PRO A 60 29.13 -0.93 1.30
N LEU A 61 30.12 -1.16 0.43
CA LEU A 61 29.90 -1.70 -0.91
C LEU A 61 30.44 -3.13 -1.02
N THR A 62 29.63 -4.05 -1.54
CA THR A 62 30.10 -5.38 -1.94
C THR A 62 30.23 -5.42 -3.46
N ILE A 63 31.45 -5.47 -3.96
CA ILE A 63 31.76 -5.46 -5.39
C ILE A 63 31.96 -6.88 -5.89
N ILE A 64 31.25 -7.23 -6.95
CA ILE A 64 31.27 -8.53 -7.60
C ILE A 64 31.93 -8.38 -8.97
N ASP A 65 33.15 -8.89 -9.10
CA ASP A 65 33.86 -9.00 -10.37
C ASP A 65 33.26 -10.14 -11.20
N THR A 66 32.76 -9.83 -12.39
CA THR A 66 32.13 -10.85 -13.25
C THR A 66 33.06 -11.33 -14.35
N SER A 67 33.00 -12.63 -14.64
CA SER A 67 33.79 -13.23 -15.71
C SER A 67 33.18 -12.92 -17.08
N SER A 68 34.02 -12.56 -18.04
CA SER A 68 33.64 -12.43 -19.46
C SER A 68 33.62 -13.78 -20.21
N SER A 69 33.81 -14.93 -19.52
CA SER A 69 33.78 -16.27 -20.13
C SER A 69 32.36 -16.75 -20.35
N LEU A 70 32.11 -17.34 -21.53
CA LEU A 70 30.81 -17.95 -21.88
C LEU A 70 30.42 -19.10 -20.93
N GLU A 71 31.39 -19.83 -20.40
CA GLU A 71 31.15 -20.93 -19.45
C GLU A 71 30.56 -20.46 -18.11
N LYS A 72 30.75 -19.18 -17.76
CA LYS A 72 30.27 -18.58 -16.51
C LYS A 72 29.08 -17.63 -16.73
N LEU A 73 28.46 -17.69 -17.91
CA LEU A 73 27.37 -16.79 -18.31
C LEU A 73 26.15 -16.90 -17.37
N SER A 74 25.73 -18.11 -17.00
CA SER A 74 24.61 -18.30 -16.08
C SER A 74 24.85 -17.64 -14.73
N LYS A 75 26.07 -17.77 -14.18
CA LYS A 75 26.44 -17.12 -12.92
C LYS A 75 26.44 -15.60 -13.07
N ARG A 76 27.09 -15.06 -14.12
CA ARG A 76 27.08 -13.61 -14.41
C ARG A 76 25.66 -13.06 -14.44
N ASN A 77 24.74 -13.74 -15.11
CA ASN A 77 23.36 -13.27 -15.26
C ASN A 77 22.60 -13.29 -13.93
N GLU A 78 22.88 -14.26 -13.05
CA GLU A 78 22.39 -14.24 -11.66
C GLU A 78 22.97 -13.07 -10.86
N GLU A 79 24.28 -12.83 -10.95
CA GLU A 79 24.94 -11.72 -10.26
C GLU A 79 24.41 -10.34 -10.74
N LEU A 80 24.04 -10.20 -12.02
CA LEU A 80 23.43 -8.98 -12.57
C LEU A 80 22.00 -8.79 -12.09
N LYS A 81 21.18 -9.84 -12.02
CA LYS A 81 19.81 -9.77 -11.50
C LYS A 81 19.73 -9.42 -10.02
N GLN A 82 20.77 -9.77 -9.26
CA GLN A 82 20.90 -9.45 -7.83
C GLN A 82 21.65 -8.13 -7.58
N ALA A 83 22.03 -7.38 -8.61
CA ALA A 83 22.79 -6.13 -8.44
C ALA A 83 21.88 -5.01 -7.94
N ASP A 84 22.39 -4.21 -7.00
CA ASP A 84 21.78 -2.91 -6.68
C ASP A 84 22.23 -1.83 -7.68
N VAL A 85 23.41 -2.00 -8.29
CA VAL A 85 23.97 -1.14 -9.35
C VAL A 85 24.93 -1.95 -10.21
N VAL A 86 24.94 -1.66 -11.51
CA VAL A 86 25.84 -2.29 -12.49
C VAL A 86 26.89 -1.27 -12.94
N VAL A 87 28.16 -1.66 -12.85
CA VAL A 87 29.27 -0.91 -13.44
C VAL A 87 29.65 -1.60 -14.75
N LEU A 88 29.29 -0.98 -15.87
CA LEU A 88 29.55 -1.48 -17.20
C LEU A 88 30.83 -0.84 -17.77
N THR A 89 31.85 -1.66 -17.99
CA THR A 89 33.19 -1.20 -18.36
C THR A 89 33.48 -1.36 -19.85
N TYR A 90 34.17 -0.37 -20.42
CA TYR A 90 34.88 -0.46 -21.70
C TYR A 90 36.33 0.01 -21.53
N ALA A 91 37.17 -0.26 -22.52
CA ALA A 91 38.57 0.15 -22.54
C ALA A 91 38.74 1.39 -23.45
N CYS A 92 39.28 2.49 -22.91
CA CYS A 92 39.54 3.72 -23.67
C CYS A 92 40.60 3.53 -24.77
N ASP A 93 41.42 2.47 -24.68
CA ASP A 93 42.41 2.04 -25.67
C ASP A 93 41.85 1.06 -26.73
N ASP A 94 40.59 0.62 -26.61
CA ASP A 94 39.95 -0.34 -27.53
C ASP A 94 38.56 0.13 -28.01
N PRO A 95 38.46 0.71 -29.23
CA PRO A 95 37.18 1.13 -29.83
C PRO A 95 36.15 -0.01 -30.02
N THR A 96 36.61 -1.26 -30.10
CA THR A 96 35.72 -2.42 -30.25
C THR A 96 34.89 -2.63 -28.98
N SER A 97 35.53 -2.49 -27.82
CA SER A 97 34.87 -2.61 -26.52
C SER A 97 33.78 -1.55 -26.32
N LEU A 98 34.01 -0.33 -26.81
CA LEU A 98 33.02 0.77 -26.79
C LEU A 98 31.80 0.44 -27.66
N THR A 99 32.02 -0.08 -28.87
CA THR A 99 30.93 -0.50 -29.78
C THR A 99 30.11 -1.66 -29.21
N ARG A 100 30.75 -2.55 -28.45
CA ARG A 100 30.09 -3.70 -27.80
C ARG A 100 29.25 -3.33 -26.58
N LEU A 101 29.39 -2.12 -26.04
CA LEU A 101 28.47 -1.61 -25.01
C LEU A 101 27.03 -1.62 -25.52
N THR A 102 26.76 -0.92 -26.63
CA THR A 102 25.40 -0.80 -27.20
C THR A 102 24.95 -2.09 -27.89
N THR A 103 25.83 -2.72 -28.65
CA THR A 103 25.45 -3.85 -29.51
C THR A 103 25.27 -5.17 -28.76
N TYR A 104 25.87 -5.32 -27.58
CA TYR A 104 25.81 -6.55 -26.79
C TYR A 104 25.39 -6.29 -25.34
N TRP A 105 26.16 -5.51 -24.57
CA TRP A 105 25.99 -5.44 -23.12
C TRP A 105 24.69 -4.78 -22.69
N VAL A 106 24.33 -3.66 -23.30
CA VAL A 106 23.08 -2.98 -22.99
C VAL A 106 21.87 -3.85 -23.37
N ARG A 107 21.90 -4.49 -24.54
CA ARG A 107 20.84 -5.43 -24.96
C ARG A 107 20.71 -6.63 -24.03
N GLU A 108 21.83 -7.17 -23.55
CA GLU A 108 21.81 -8.27 -22.57
C GLU A 108 21.19 -7.81 -21.24
N LEU A 109 21.45 -6.58 -20.78
CA LEU A 109 20.81 -6.05 -19.58
C LEU A 109 19.29 -5.89 -19.74
N GLU A 110 18.83 -5.45 -20.92
CA GLU A 110 17.41 -5.38 -21.28
C GLU A 110 16.77 -6.77 -21.35
N GLU A 111 17.40 -7.74 -22.03
CA GLU A 111 16.92 -9.13 -22.13
C GLU A 111 16.84 -9.83 -20.77
N LEU A 112 17.70 -9.45 -19.83
CA LEU A 112 17.69 -9.96 -18.46
C LEU A 112 16.71 -9.21 -17.54
N GLU A 113 16.06 -8.15 -18.01
CA GLU A 113 15.16 -7.26 -17.26
C GLU A 113 15.85 -6.69 -16.00
N VAL A 114 17.12 -6.30 -16.12
CA VAL A 114 17.88 -5.71 -15.00
C VAL A 114 17.36 -4.30 -14.72
N LYS A 115 16.72 -4.11 -13.57
CA LYS A 115 16.18 -2.80 -13.12
C LYS A 115 17.18 -1.92 -12.36
N ALA A 116 18.40 -2.41 -12.16
CA ALA A 116 19.42 -1.70 -11.41
C ALA A 116 20.01 -0.56 -12.26
N PRO A 117 20.32 0.60 -11.66
CA PRO A 117 21.03 1.68 -12.35
C PRO A 117 22.36 1.18 -12.91
N VAL A 118 22.72 1.68 -14.08
CA VAL A 118 23.94 1.34 -14.82
C VAL A 118 24.85 2.56 -14.87
N ILE A 119 26.11 2.36 -14.52
CA ILE A 119 27.18 3.35 -14.68
C ILE A 119 28.15 2.84 -15.74
N VAL A 120 28.32 3.61 -16.81
CA VAL A 120 29.28 3.27 -17.87
C VAL A 120 30.65 3.86 -17.52
N VAL A 121 31.68 3.02 -17.55
CA VAL A 121 33.04 3.39 -17.13
C VAL A 121 34.05 3.05 -18.23
N GLY A 122 34.66 4.08 -18.81
CA GLY A 122 35.81 3.97 -19.69
C GLY A 122 37.08 3.81 -18.86
N CYS A 123 37.65 2.62 -18.86
CA CYS A 123 38.87 2.33 -18.11
C CYS A 123 40.12 2.56 -18.97
N LYS A 124 41.29 2.60 -18.33
CA LYS A 124 42.61 2.78 -18.98
C LYS A 124 42.74 4.10 -19.75
N LEU A 125 42.18 5.18 -19.19
CA LEU A 125 42.28 6.51 -19.78
C LEU A 125 43.75 6.95 -20.04
N ASP A 126 44.68 6.44 -19.25
CA ASP A 126 46.13 6.65 -19.38
C ASP A 126 46.76 6.04 -20.63
N LEU A 127 46.12 5.04 -21.24
CA LEU A 127 46.61 4.36 -22.44
C LEU A 127 45.95 4.87 -23.74
N ARG A 128 45.07 5.87 -23.64
CA ARG A 128 44.31 6.39 -24.77
C ARG A 128 45.22 7.16 -25.74
N ASP A 129 45.04 6.90 -27.04
CA ASP A 129 45.71 7.65 -28.10
C ASP A 129 45.09 9.05 -28.26
N GLU A 130 45.92 10.10 -28.25
CA GLU A 130 45.52 11.51 -28.42
C GLU A 130 44.79 11.74 -29.76
N ASN A 131 45.12 10.95 -30.79
CA ASN A 131 44.47 11.05 -32.11
C ASN A 131 43.09 10.37 -32.16
N GLN A 132 42.72 9.57 -31.16
CA GLN A 132 41.44 8.86 -31.07
C GLN A 132 40.39 9.59 -30.22
N GLN A 133 40.56 10.90 -30.02
CA GLN A 133 39.66 11.79 -29.27
C GLN A 133 38.28 12.02 -29.96
N MET A 134 37.78 11.06 -30.76
CA MET A 134 36.49 11.13 -31.44
C MET A 134 35.31 11.02 -30.45
N SER A 135 34.42 12.01 -30.53
CA SER A 135 32.97 12.05 -30.22
C SER A 135 32.40 11.25 -29.04
N LEU A 136 33.18 10.91 -28.02
CA LEU A 136 32.71 10.10 -26.90
C LEU A 136 31.60 10.82 -26.10
N GLU A 137 31.64 12.15 -26.02
CA GLU A 137 30.54 12.98 -25.51
C GLU A 137 29.23 12.77 -26.28
N ASN A 138 29.28 12.66 -27.62
CA ASN A 138 28.09 12.43 -28.44
C ASN A 138 27.53 11.02 -28.21
N LEU A 139 28.40 10.00 -28.12
CA LEU A 139 27.97 8.63 -27.84
C LEU A 139 27.44 8.48 -26.41
N MET A 140 28.08 9.13 -25.43
CA MET A 140 27.61 9.18 -24.04
C MET A 140 26.24 9.87 -23.94
N THR A 141 26.05 10.98 -24.64
CA THR A 141 24.76 11.68 -24.68
C THR A 141 23.69 10.80 -25.32
N GLN A 142 24.03 10.08 -26.40
CA GLN A 142 23.13 9.13 -27.03
C GLN A 142 22.78 7.96 -26.11
N LEU A 143 23.77 7.39 -25.41
CA LEU A 143 23.56 6.30 -24.45
C LEU A 143 22.61 6.72 -23.31
N LEU A 144 22.86 7.89 -22.72
CA LEU A 144 22.02 8.45 -21.65
C LEU A 144 20.59 8.78 -22.13
N GLN A 145 20.40 9.05 -23.42
CA GLN A 145 19.07 9.30 -24.00
C GLN A 145 18.34 8.03 -24.42
N GLN A 146 19.06 7.00 -24.87
CA GLN A 146 18.47 5.77 -25.39
C GLN A 146 18.14 4.75 -24.31
N PHE A 147 18.87 4.77 -23.19
CA PHE A 147 18.76 3.77 -22.13
C PHE A 147 18.55 4.44 -20.78
N GLY A 148 17.32 4.40 -20.27
CA GLY A 148 16.92 5.09 -19.04
C GLY A 148 17.63 4.59 -17.79
N GLU A 149 18.11 3.35 -17.80
CA GLU A 149 18.87 2.75 -16.70
C GLU A 149 20.30 3.30 -16.61
N ILE A 150 20.86 3.87 -17.69
CA ILE A 150 22.19 4.47 -17.65
C ILE A 150 22.10 5.83 -16.95
N VAL A 151 22.63 5.90 -15.73
CA VAL A 151 22.55 7.10 -14.89
C VAL A 151 23.68 8.08 -15.22
N THR A 152 24.88 7.54 -15.46
CA THR A 152 26.06 8.37 -15.74
C THR A 152 27.12 7.59 -16.50
N CYS A 153 27.95 8.33 -17.23
CA CYS A 153 29.08 7.82 -17.97
C CYS A 153 30.34 8.56 -17.50
N MET A 154 31.42 7.84 -17.23
CA MET A 154 32.70 8.43 -16.79
C MET A 154 33.89 7.72 -17.41
N GLU A 155 35.00 8.43 -17.55
CA GLU A 155 36.28 7.87 -17.96
C GLU A 155 37.27 7.95 -16.80
N CYS A 156 38.03 6.89 -16.57
CA CYS A 156 38.92 6.76 -15.45
C CYS A 156 40.16 5.92 -15.80
N SER A 157 41.21 6.04 -15.01
CA SER A 157 42.32 5.10 -15.03
C SER A 157 42.53 4.53 -13.64
N ALA A 158 42.63 3.22 -13.53
CA ALA A 158 42.93 2.55 -12.27
C ALA A 158 44.31 2.96 -11.70
N ALA A 159 45.20 3.52 -12.53
CA ALA A 159 46.51 4.01 -12.10
C ALA A 159 46.44 5.42 -11.49
N THR A 160 45.44 6.24 -11.81
CA THR A 160 45.39 7.67 -11.42
C THR A 160 44.10 8.10 -10.73
N LEU A 161 42.92 7.61 -11.14
CA LEU A 161 41.59 8.02 -10.64
C LEU A 161 40.65 6.80 -10.57
N TYR A 162 40.56 6.13 -9.42
CA TYR A 162 39.69 4.95 -9.24
C TYR A 162 38.59 5.10 -8.18
N GLN A 163 38.72 6.04 -7.24
CA GLN A 163 37.80 6.19 -6.10
C GLN A 163 36.42 6.75 -6.50
N GLU A 164 36.37 7.56 -7.55
CA GLU A 164 35.14 8.25 -7.97
C GLU A 164 34.07 7.28 -8.50
N VAL A 165 34.47 6.20 -9.18
CA VAL A 165 33.53 5.24 -9.79
C VAL A 165 32.61 4.62 -8.75
N PHE A 166 33.20 4.06 -7.68
CA PHE A 166 32.43 3.38 -6.64
C PHE A 166 31.66 4.36 -5.75
N TYR A 167 32.17 5.59 -5.59
CA TYR A 167 31.41 6.68 -4.97
C TYR A 167 30.12 6.98 -5.76
N PHE A 168 30.20 7.17 -7.08
CA PHE A 168 29.00 7.41 -7.89
C PHE A 168 28.08 6.20 -7.97
N ALA A 169 28.62 4.98 -7.99
CA ALA A 169 27.85 3.74 -7.93
C ALA A 169 26.98 3.67 -6.65
N GLN A 170 27.56 4.04 -5.51
CA GLN A 170 26.78 4.13 -4.28
C GLN A 170 25.70 5.23 -4.36
N LYS A 171 26.06 6.42 -4.86
CA LYS A 171 25.13 7.55 -4.95
C LYS A 171 23.93 7.24 -5.85
N ALA A 172 24.12 6.55 -6.98
CA ALA A 172 23.03 6.16 -7.86
C ALA A 172 21.96 5.29 -7.16
N VAL A 173 22.38 4.49 -6.16
CA VAL A 173 21.48 3.60 -5.40
C VAL A 173 20.84 4.31 -4.21
N LEU A 174 21.62 5.11 -3.48
CA LEU A 174 21.15 5.78 -2.27
C LEU A 174 20.33 7.03 -2.55
N HIS A 175 20.61 7.71 -3.66
CA HIS A 175 20.05 9.00 -4.04
C HIS A 175 19.54 8.97 -5.49
N PRO A 176 18.58 8.10 -5.84
CA PRO A 176 18.13 7.90 -7.22
C PRO A 176 17.50 9.18 -7.80
N ILE A 177 17.75 9.44 -9.09
CA ILE A 177 17.27 10.66 -9.76
C ILE A 177 15.86 10.46 -10.34
N ASP A 178 15.55 9.27 -10.86
CA ASP A 178 14.29 8.98 -11.57
C ASP A 178 13.03 9.32 -10.76
N PRO A 179 12.95 9.07 -9.44
CA PRO A 179 11.79 9.48 -8.66
C PRO A 179 11.67 11.00 -8.55
N LEU A 180 12.78 11.74 -8.63
CA LEU A 180 12.85 13.18 -8.45
C LEU A 180 12.61 13.96 -9.74
N PHE A 181 13.12 13.46 -10.88
CA PHE A 181 13.19 14.21 -12.13
C PHE A 181 12.67 13.42 -13.33
N ASP A 182 11.79 14.06 -14.09
CA ASP A 182 11.29 13.58 -15.36
C ASP A 182 12.19 14.13 -16.49
N GLN A 183 13.00 13.25 -17.06
CA GLN A 183 13.95 13.62 -18.12
C GLN A 183 13.25 14.05 -19.41
N GLU A 184 12.06 13.53 -19.72
CA GLU A 184 11.30 13.93 -20.91
C GLU A 184 10.74 15.34 -20.75
N LYS A 185 10.19 15.65 -19.57
CA LYS A 185 9.63 16.98 -19.27
C LYS A 185 10.66 18.02 -18.85
N GLN A 186 11.91 17.61 -18.61
CA GLN A 186 12.98 18.44 -18.06
C GLN A 186 12.55 19.18 -16.77
N ALA A 187 11.78 18.49 -15.92
CA ALA A 187 11.17 19.05 -14.72
C ALA A 187 11.16 18.02 -13.58
N LEU A 188 10.95 18.49 -12.34
CA LEU A 188 10.71 17.58 -11.22
C LEU A 188 9.44 16.78 -11.47
N THR A 189 9.42 15.51 -11.04
CA THR A 189 8.21 14.68 -11.14
C THR A 189 7.09 15.25 -10.28
N ASP A 190 5.84 14.94 -10.64
CA ASP A 190 4.68 15.36 -9.84
C ASP A 190 4.76 14.81 -8.41
N LYS A 191 5.23 13.57 -8.23
CA LYS A 191 5.42 12.96 -6.90
C LYS A 191 6.41 13.74 -6.06
N CYS A 192 7.54 14.15 -6.66
CA CYS A 192 8.57 14.96 -6.00
C CYS A 192 8.02 16.33 -5.61
N LEU A 193 7.31 17.00 -6.52
CA LEU A 193 6.67 18.29 -6.27
C LEU A 193 5.66 18.21 -5.12
N ARG A 194 4.83 17.16 -5.05
CA ARG A 194 3.86 16.97 -3.97
C ARG A 194 4.53 16.68 -2.62
N ALA A 195 5.60 15.87 -2.62
CA ALA A 195 6.39 15.63 -1.42
C ALA A 195 7.05 16.92 -0.89
N LEU A 196 7.68 17.70 -1.77
CA LEU A 196 8.25 19.01 -1.43
C LEU A 196 7.18 20.02 -1.00
N ARG A 197 5.97 19.98 -1.61
CA ARG A 197 4.83 20.80 -1.18
C ARG A 197 4.42 20.48 0.24
N ARG A 198 4.30 19.20 0.59
CA ARG A 198 4.00 18.80 1.98
C ARG A 198 5.08 19.32 2.94
N ILE A 199 6.35 19.19 2.56
CA ILE A 199 7.46 19.65 3.40
C ILE A 199 7.42 21.16 3.60
N PHE A 200 7.11 21.92 2.55
CA PHE A 200 6.92 23.36 2.60
C PHE A 200 5.79 23.74 3.57
N VAL A 201 4.60 23.12 3.42
CA VAL A 201 3.44 23.35 4.30
C VAL A 201 3.73 22.96 5.75
N LEU A 202 4.56 21.95 6.01
CA LEU A 202 4.99 21.61 7.37
C LEU A 202 6.04 22.58 7.96
N GLY A 203 6.73 23.31 7.10
CA GLY A 203 7.70 24.34 7.48
C GLY A 203 7.05 25.69 7.76
N ASP A 204 5.97 26.00 7.04
CA ASP A 204 5.11 27.18 7.18
C ASP A 204 4.23 27.01 8.45
N LYS A 205 4.64 27.63 9.55
CA LYS A 205 4.00 27.45 10.86
C LYS A 205 2.86 28.43 11.08
N ASP A 206 2.93 29.61 10.48
CA ASP A 206 1.88 30.62 10.55
C ASP A 206 0.83 30.49 9.42
N MET A 207 1.05 29.57 8.48
CA MET A 207 0.15 29.21 7.37
C MET A 207 -0.13 30.42 6.46
N ASP A 208 0.92 31.19 6.16
CA ASP A 208 0.84 32.41 5.34
C ASP A 208 1.27 32.20 3.87
N ASP A 209 1.48 30.94 3.47
CA ASP A 209 1.95 30.51 2.14
C ASP A 209 3.39 30.98 1.80
N ALA A 210 4.17 31.40 2.80
CA ALA A 210 5.58 31.76 2.67
C ALA A 210 6.42 31.20 3.83
N LEU A 211 7.73 31.01 3.59
CA LEU A 211 8.69 30.72 4.66
C LEU A 211 9.42 32.00 5.03
N ASN A 212 9.10 32.54 6.20
CA ASN A 212 9.81 33.68 6.77
C ASN A 212 11.26 33.28 7.18
N ASP A 213 12.09 34.25 7.57
CA ASP A 213 13.51 33.97 7.90
C ASP A 213 13.68 32.98 9.05
N ALA A 214 12.79 33.04 10.04
CA ALA A 214 12.84 32.15 11.21
C ALA A 214 12.47 30.72 10.82
N GLU A 215 11.44 30.55 10.00
CA GLU A 215 11.00 29.24 9.49
C GLU A 215 12.02 28.63 8.53
N LEU A 216 12.59 29.43 7.64
CA LEU A 216 13.62 28.97 6.71
C LEU A 216 14.87 28.51 7.46
N ASN A 217 15.28 29.25 8.51
CA ASN A 217 16.38 28.83 9.36
C ASN A 217 16.04 27.57 10.17
N ALA A 218 14.82 27.47 10.71
CA ALA A 218 14.36 26.27 11.41
C ALA A 218 14.32 25.04 10.50
N PHE A 219 13.88 25.22 9.26
CA PHE A 219 13.90 24.21 8.21
C PHE A 219 15.33 23.76 7.91
N GLN A 220 16.27 24.70 7.75
CA GLN A 220 17.68 24.38 7.52
C GLN A 220 18.27 23.57 8.67
N ILE A 221 18.09 24.03 9.92
CA ILE A 221 18.61 23.34 11.10
C ILE A 221 18.03 21.93 11.17
N LYS A 222 16.73 21.77 10.92
CA LYS A 222 16.09 20.46 10.94
C LYS A 222 16.68 19.51 9.89
N CYS A 223 16.92 19.98 8.66
CA CYS A 223 17.34 19.11 7.56
C CYS A 223 18.86 18.88 7.50
N PHE A 224 19.67 19.85 7.91
CA PHE A 224 21.11 19.86 7.68
C PHE A 224 21.93 20.13 8.96
N ASP A 225 21.28 20.22 10.12
CA ASP A 225 21.89 20.41 11.44
C ASP A 225 22.85 21.62 11.49
N THR A 226 22.62 22.62 10.63
CA THR A 226 23.45 23.82 10.47
C THR A 226 22.56 25.05 10.30
N PRO A 227 22.72 26.13 11.08
CA PRO A 227 21.94 27.36 10.89
C PRO A 227 22.45 28.17 9.69
N LEU A 228 21.56 28.96 9.08
CA LEU A 228 21.93 29.97 8.08
C LEU A 228 22.13 31.33 8.74
N GLN A 229 23.17 32.05 8.34
CA GLN A 229 23.35 33.45 8.70
C GLN A 229 22.33 34.33 7.95
N PRO A 230 21.87 35.46 8.53
CA PRO A 230 20.92 36.35 7.85
C PRO A 230 21.40 36.83 6.47
N SER A 231 22.70 37.03 6.29
CA SER A 231 23.30 37.39 5.00
C SER A 231 23.19 36.27 3.95
N GLU A 232 23.27 35.01 4.38
CA GLU A 232 23.12 33.84 3.49
C GLU A 232 21.66 33.70 3.06
N ILE A 233 20.71 33.89 3.98
CA ILE A 233 19.26 33.90 3.69
C ILE A 233 18.93 35.00 2.68
N ALA A 234 19.42 36.22 2.92
CA ALA A 234 19.24 37.34 1.99
C ALA A 234 19.84 37.04 0.61
N GLY A 235 21.02 36.42 0.56
CA GLY A 235 21.67 35.99 -0.68
C GLY A 235 20.85 34.95 -1.45
N VAL A 236 20.33 33.93 -0.78
CA VAL A 236 19.46 32.91 -1.39
C VAL A 236 18.19 33.55 -1.94
N LYS A 237 17.51 34.41 -1.15
CA LYS A 237 16.30 35.12 -1.60
C LYS A 237 16.58 36.02 -2.80
N ALA A 238 17.71 36.72 -2.83
CA ALA A 238 18.09 37.56 -3.97
C ALA A 238 18.29 36.76 -5.27
N VAL A 239 18.95 35.60 -5.18
CA VAL A 239 19.13 34.70 -6.33
C VAL A 239 17.78 34.16 -6.83
N VAL A 240 16.89 33.77 -5.92
CA VAL A 240 15.54 33.29 -6.26
C VAL A 240 14.75 34.40 -6.93
N GLN A 241 14.66 35.59 -6.32
CA GLN A 241 13.90 36.74 -6.83
C GLN A 241 14.35 37.15 -8.24
N GLN A 242 15.66 37.04 -8.55
CA GLN A 242 16.20 37.34 -9.88
C GLN A 242 15.74 36.34 -10.95
N LYS A 243 15.56 35.07 -10.57
CA LYS A 243 15.30 33.96 -11.51
C LYS A 243 13.83 33.57 -11.58
N VAL A 244 13.10 33.74 -10.48
CA VAL A 244 11.68 33.45 -10.29
C VAL A 244 11.09 34.61 -9.48
N PRO A 245 10.56 35.67 -10.15
CA PRO A 245 10.06 36.86 -9.47
C PRO A 245 8.98 36.59 -8.43
N GLU A 246 8.12 35.59 -8.67
CA GLU A 246 7.09 35.12 -7.75
C GLU A 246 7.61 34.19 -6.64
N GLY A 247 8.91 33.86 -6.66
CA GLY A 247 9.57 32.95 -5.73
C GLY A 247 9.85 33.55 -4.35
N VAL A 248 9.78 34.87 -4.21
CA VAL A 248 9.92 35.59 -2.96
C VAL A 248 8.86 36.70 -2.92
N ASN A 249 8.18 36.85 -1.78
CA ASN A 249 7.21 37.92 -1.55
C ASN A 249 7.61 38.72 -0.28
N GLN A 250 6.72 39.59 0.20
CA GLN A 250 6.97 40.41 1.40
C GLN A 250 7.06 39.60 2.69
N LEU A 251 6.47 38.40 2.72
CA LEU A 251 6.41 37.51 3.87
C LEU A 251 7.63 36.58 3.91
N GLY A 252 8.09 36.11 2.76
CA GLY A 252 9.25 35.24 2.69
C GLY A 252 9.44 34.51 1.37
N LEU A 253 10.05 33.32 1.45
CA LEU A 253 10.26 32.43 0.32
C LEU A 253 8.96 31.67 0.02
N THR A 254 8.41 31.82 -1.17
CA THR A 254 7.17 31.14 -1.56
C THR A 254 7.47 29.73 -2.09
N PHE A 255 6.42 28.90 -2.25
CA PHE A 255 6.59 27.54 -2.79
C PHE A 255 7.30 27.49 -4.17
N PRO A 256 7.00 28.35 -5.16
CA PRO A 256 7.78 28.43 -6.40
C PRO A 256 9.29 28.66 -6.17
N GLY A 257 9.64 29.53 -5.22
CA GLY A 257 11.04 29.80 -4.86
C GLY A 257 11.71 28.60 -4.19
N PHE A 258 10.99 27.92 -3.29
CA PHE A 258 11.43 26.69 -2.65
C PHE A 258 11.76 25.58 -3.67
N ILE A 259 10.86 25.37 -4.64
CA ILE A 259 11.08 24.42 -5.74
C ILE A 259 12.27 24.82 -6.62
N TYR A 260 12.42 26.11 -6.92
CA TYR A 260 13.56 26.59 -7.69
C TYR A 260 14.90 26.23 -7.05
N ILE A 261 15.03 26.42 -5.73
CA ILE A 261 16.26 26.08 -4.98
C ILE A 261 16.57 24.58 -5.11
N HIS A 262 15.58 23.72 -4.88
CA HIS A 262 15.77 22.27 -4.98
C HIS A 262 16.14 21.84 -6.42
N ASN A 263 15.43 22.34 -7.43
CA ASN A 263 15.74 22.06 -8.83
C ASN A 263 17.14 22.56 -9.22
N MET A 264 17.59 23.70 -8.68
CA MET A 264 18.95 24.20 -8.89
C MET A 264 20.01 23.23 -8.34
N PHE A 265 19.83 22.67 -7.15
CA PHE A 265 20.77 21.68 -6.60
C PHE A 265 20.82 20.41 -7.44
N LEU A 266 19.66 19.91 -7.86
CA LEU A 266 19.58 18.74 -8.72
C LEU A 266 20.34 18.95 -10.04
N LYS A 267 20.11 20.08 -10.72
CA LYS A 267 20.81 20.44 -11.97
C LYS A 267 22.32 20.63 -11.81
N LYS A 268 22.80 20.87 -10.59
CA LYS A 268 24.24 20.91 -10.26
C LYS A 268 24.82 19.53 -9.91
N GLY A 269 24.07 18.45 -10.15
CA GLY A 269 24.48 17.08 -9.84
C GLY A 269 24.50 16.78 -8.34
N ARG A 270 23.63 17.44 -7.55
CA ARG A 270 23.53 17.28 -6.09
C ARG A 270 22.17 16.72 -5.62
N PRO A 271 21.72 15.55 -6.10
CA PRO A 271 20.44 14.96 -5.68
C PRO A 271 20.40 14.64 -4.18
N GLU A 272 21.54 14.41 -3.54
CA GLU A 272 21.66 14.12 -2.11
C GLU A 272 21.10 15.24 -1.23
N THR A 273 21.11 16.49 -1.70
CA THR A 273 20.54 17.62 -0.96
C THR A 273 19.01 17.51 -0.86
N ILE A 274 18.35 17.09 -1.95
CA ILE A 274 16.89 16.88 -1.95
C ILE A 274 16.56 15.64 -1.12
N TRP A 275 17.31 14.56 -1.32
CA TRP A 275 17.10 13.31 -0.57
C TRP A 275 17.30 13.49 0.94
N ALA A 276 18.28 14.28 1.38
CA ALA A 276 18.46 14.60 2.79
C ALA A 276 17.20 15.22 3.40
N VAL A 277 16.59 16.18 2.69
CA VAL A 277 15.32 16.80 3.11
C VAL A 277 14.19 15.76 3.11
N LEU A 278 13.98 15.03 2.02
CA LEU A 278 12.93 14.01 1.91
C LEU A 278 13.02 12.96 3.04
N ARG A 279 14.23 12.45 3.29
CA ARG A 279 14.50 11.44 4.33
C ARG A 279 14.25 11.98 5.74
N LYS A 280 14.60 13.24 6.03
CA LYS A 280 14.29 13.88 7.32
C LYS A 280 12.78 13.98 7.59
N TYR A 281 11.97 14.04 6.53
CA TYR A 281 10.51 14.05 6.60
C TYR A 281 9.86 12.67 6.42
N GLY A 282 10.67 11.59 6.45
CA GLY A 282 10.20 10.21 6.49
C GLY A 282 9.93 9.57 5.13
N TYR A 283 10.29 10.20 4.02
CA TYR A 283 10.09 9.62 2.69
C TYR A 283 11.08 8.50 2.37
N ASN A 284 10.66 7.54 1.55
CA ASN A 284 11.48 6.48 0.98
C ASN A 284 11.87 6.79 -0.49
N ASN A 285 12.59 5.88 -1.15
CA ASN A 285 13.00 6.07 -2.55
C ASN A 285 11.82 6.13 -3.54
N ASP A 286 10.64 5.62 -3.16
CA ASP A 286 9.40 5.70 -3.95
C ASP A 286 8.60 6.97 -3.64
N LEU A 287 9.18 7.89 -2.86
CA LEU A 287 8.53 9.11 -2.37
C LEU A 287 7.25 8.84 -1.57
N LYS A 288 7.22 7.73 -0.83
CA LYS A 288 6.17 7.38 0.15
C LYS A 288 6.73 7.43 1.57
N LEU A 289 5.90 7.69 2.57
CA LEU A 289 6.30 7.61 3.98
C LEU A 289 6.73 6.18 4.31
N GLN A 290 7.86 6.06 5.00
CA GLN A 290 8.38 4.78 5.50
C GLN A 290 7.46 4.22 6.60
N ASP A 291 7.41 2.89 6.72
CA ASP A 291 6.54 2.19 7.67
C ASP A 291 6.80 2.58 9.13
N ASP A 292 8.04 2.95 9.48
CA ASP A 292 8.40 3.44 10.82
C ASP A 292 7.66 4.73 11.21
N PHE A 293 7.19 5.50 10.22
CA PHE A 293 6.37 6.70 10.42
C PHE A 293 4.87 6.40 10.43
N LEU A 294 4.47 5.13 10.26
CA LEU A 294 3.09 4.67 10.18
C LEU A 294 2.79 3.72 11.35
N PRO A 295 2.44 4.24 12.54
CA PRO A 295 2.15 3.44 13.73
C PRO A 295 0.79 2.72 13.64
N VAL A 296 0.66 1.80 12.69
CA VAL A 296 -0.57 1.03 12.47
C VAL A 296 -0.72 -0.02 13.58
N PRO A 297 -1.84 -0.04 14.31
CA PRO A 297 -2.07 -1.04 15.34
C PRO A 297 -2.13 -2.46 14.75
N SER A 298 -1.45 -3.41 15.39
CA SER A 298 -1.50 -4.81 14.99
C SER A 298 -2.81 -5.48 15.42
N LYS A 299 -3.38 -6.30 14.53
CA LYS A 299 -4.53 -7.17 14.85
C LYS A 299 -4.04 -8.40 15.63
N ASN A 300 -4.78 -8.79 16.67
CA ASN A 300 -4.48 -10.00 17.45
C ASN A 300 -5.21 -11.25 16.91
N ALA A 301 -6.19 -11.07 16.03
CA ALA A 301 -6.93 -12.15 15.38
C ALA A 301 -7.49 -11.71 14.01
N SER A 302 -7.70 -12.68 13.11
CA SER A 302 -8.23 -12.44 11.76
C SER A 302 -9.66 -11.91 11.74
N ASP A 303 -10.44 -12.12 12.81
CA ASP A 303 -11.82 -11.61 12.94
C ASP A 303 -11.92 -10.20 13.57
N GLN A 304 -10.80 -9.49 13.69
CA GLN A 304 -10.74 -8.08 14.05
C GLN A 304 -10.58 -7.20 12.79
N SER A 305 -11.04 -5.96 12.89
CA SER A 305 -10.90 -4.94 11.85
C SER A 305 -10.25 -3.69 12.43
N LEU A 306 -9.76 -2.83 11.54
CA LEU A 306 -9.29 -1.49 11.87
C LEU A 306 -10.35 -0.50 11.40
N GLU A 307 -10.65 0.48 12.25
CA GLU A 307 -11.58 1.57 11.96
C GLU A 307 -10.92 2.91 12.33
N LEU A 308 -11.30 3.97 11.62
CA LEU A 308 -10.96 5.33 12.04
C LEU A 308 -11.65 5.66 13.35
N THR A 309 -10.96 6.35 14.25
CA THR A 309 -11.55 6.88 15.48
C THR A 309 -12.49 8.04 15.20
N SER A 310 -13.38 8.35 16.14
CA SER A 310 -14.30 9.49 16.01
C SER A 310 -13.57 10.80 15.79
N GLU A 311 -12.43 11.01 16.45
CA GLU A 311 -11.56 12.18 16.27
C GLU A 311 -11.03 12.28 14.83
N ALA A 312 -10.53 11.17 14.27
CA ALA A 312 -10.06 11.14 12.89
C ALA A 312 -11.20 11.41 11.88
N VAL A 313 -12.39 10.84 12.12
CA VAL A 313 -13.58 11.10 11.28
C VAL A 313 -14.04 12.56 11.40
N GLU A 314 -13.99 13.16 12.59
CA GLU A 314 -14.31 14.58 12.78
C GLU A 314 -13.33 15.50 12.05
N PHE A 315 -12.03 15.19 12.09
CA PHE A 315 -11.03 15.88 11.29
C PHE A 315 -11.35 15.80 9.79
N LEU A 316 -11.64 14.60 9.27
CA LEU A 316 -12.01 14.39 7.87
C LEU A 316 -13.26 15.20 7.48
N ASN A 317 -14.27 15.23 8.34
CA ASN A 317 -15.45 16.07 8.14
C ASN A 317 -15.10 17.58 8.13
N GLY A 318 -14.12 18.01 8.92
CA GLY A 318 -13.60 19.37 8.91
C GLY A 318 -12.92 19.72 7.57
N ILE A 319 -12.03 18.85 7.10
CA ILE A 319 -11.33 19.00 5.81
C ILE A 319 -12.32 19.03 4.64
N PHE A 320 -13.33 18.15 4.65
CA PHE A 320 -14.37 18.15 3.62
C PHE A 320 -15.05 19.52 3.51
N ARG A 321 -15.46 20.11 4.65
CA ARG A 321 -16.13 21.43 4.69
C ARG A 321 -15.22 22.57 4.26
N LEU A 322 -13.90 22.43 4.44
CA LEU A 322 -12.92 23.42 3.99
C LEU A 322 -12.77 23.38 2.47
N LEU A 323 -12.85 22.20 1.87
CA LEU A 323 -12.70 22.00 0.42
C LEU A 323 -13.98 22.33 -0.36
N ASP A 324 -15.14 21.97 0.19
CA ASP A 324 -16.50 22.24 -0.35
C ASP A 324 -16.81 23.74 -0.32
N SER A 325 -16.20 24.46 -1.28
CA SER A 325 -16.21 25.93 -1.33
C SER A 325 -17.57 26.49 -1.75
N ASP A 326 -18.30 25.75 -2.57
CA ASP A 326 -19.65 26.06 -3.06
C ASP A 326 -20.77 25.53 -2.15
N ARG A 327 -20.43 24.74 -1.13
CA ARG A 327 -21.33 24.20 -0.10
C ARG A 327 -22.42 23.31 -0.69
N ASP A 328 -22.12 22.60 -1.77
CA ASP A 328 -23.05 21.69 -2.44
C ASP A 328 -23.08 20.29 -1.77
N ARG A 329 -22.26 20.08 -0.72
CA ARG A 329 -22.07 18.82 0.01
C ARG A 329 -21.48 17.70 -0.86
N ALA A 330 -20.77 18.07 -1.91
CA ALA A 330 -20.00 17.18 -2.75
C ALA A 330 -18.62 17.80 -3.07
N LEU A 331 -17.67 16.96 -3.43
CA LEU A 331 -16.35 17.40 -3.88
C LEU A 331 -16.21 17.16 -5.37
N ARG A 332 -15.91 18.24 -6.09
CA ARG A 332 -15.57 18.22 -7.50
C ARG A 332 -14.20 17.55 -7.70
N PRO A 333 -13.89 17.03 -8.90
CA PRO A 333 -12.58 16.43 -9.18
C PRO A 333 -11.39 17.34 -8.81
N ALA A 334 -11.48 18.64 -9.12
CA ALA A 334 -10.42 19.59 -8.79
C ALA A 334 -10.24 19.83 -7.27
N GLU A 335 -11.32 19.73 -6.47
CA GLU A 335 -11.25 19.84 -5.01
C GLU A 335 -10.68 18.56 -4.41
N LEU A 336 -11.00 17.42 -5.00
CA LEU A 336 -10.41 16.13 -4.63
C LEU A 336 -8.91 16.07 -4.95
N ASP A 337 -8.48 16.66 -6.07
CA ASP A 337 -7.05 16.80 -6.39
C ASP A 337 -6.32 17.70 -5.38
N ARG A 338 -6.99 18.75 -4.88
CA ARG A 338 -6.43 19.61 -3.82
C ARG A 338 -6.27 18.86 -2.50
N LEU A 339 -7.23 18.01 -2.12
CA LEU A 339 -7.14 17.17 -0.92
C LEU A 339 -5.83 16.38 -0.89
N PHE A 340 -5.49 15.72 -1.99
CA PHE A 340 -4.31 14.86 -2.11
C PHE A 340 -3.10 15.58 -2.74
N SER A 341 -3.08 16.91 -2.72
CA SER A 341 -1.98 17.71 -3.29
C SER A 341 -0.65 17.55 -2.55
N THR A 342 -0.69 17.10 -1.30
CA THR A 342 0.46 16.79 -0.44
C THR A 342 0.74 15.28 -0.31
N ALA A 343 -0.10 14.44 -0.94
CA ALA A 343 0.11 13.01 -1.05
C ALA A 343 0.84 12.68 -2.36
N PRO A 344 1.64 11.59 -2.43
CA PRO A 344 2.37 11.23 -3.65
C PRO A 344 1.46 11.04 -4.86
N GLU A 345 0.29 10.45 -4.63
CA GLU A 345 -0.75 10.20 -5.61
C GLU A 345 -2.12 10.17 -4.91
N SER A 346 -3.21 10.33 -5.66
CA SER A 346 -4.56 10.13 -5.11
C SER A 346 -4.81 8.64 -4.94
N PRO A 347 -5.12 8.15 -3.73
CA PRO A 347 -5.39 6.73 -3.51
C PRO A 347 -6.68 6.27 -4.18
N TRP A 348 -7.56 7.17 -4.62
CA TRP A 348 -8.91 6.84 -5.11
C TRP A 348 -9.05 6.80 -6.63
N ASN A 349 -7.95 6.97 -7.37
CA ASN A 349 -7.96 6.97 -8.82
C ASN A 349 -8.01 5.55 -9.42
N ASP A 350 -7.54 4.56 -8.66
CA ASP A 350 -7.41 3.17 -9.10
C ASP A 350 -8.30 2.22 -8.30
N ALA A 351 -8.54 1.03 -8.84
CA ALA A 351 -9.23 -0.04 -8.12
C ALA A 351 -8.43 -0.43 -6.85
N PRO A 352 -9.09 -0.80 -5.73
CA PRO A 352 -10.52 -1.05 -5.57
C PRO A 352 -11.36 0.19 -5.21
N TYR A 353 -10.76 1.38 -5.12
CA TYR A 353 -11.43 2.59 -4.62
C TYR A 353 -12.14 3.37 -5.72
N LYS A 354 -11.63 3.28 -6.94
CA LYS A 354 -12.25 3.88 -8.12
C LYS A 354 -13.70 3.43 -8.21
N ASP A 355 -14.61 4.40 -8.27
CA ASP A 355 -16.05 4.16 -8.37
C ASP A 355 -16.66 3.32 -7.24
N ALA A 356 -16.00 3.20 -6.09
CA ALA A 356 -16.49 2.40 -4.96
C ALA A 356 -17.40 3.15 -3.98
N ALA A 357 -17.69 4.44 -4.21
CA ALA A 357 -18.46 5.26 -3.27
C ALA A 357 -19.53 6.11 -3.96
N GLU A 358 -20.45 6.63 -3.15
CA GLU A 358 -21.56 7.47 -3.62
C GLU A 358 -21.03 8.75 -4.27
N ARG A 359 -21.52 9.02 -5.49
CA ARG A 359 -21.26 10.24 -6.24
C ARG A 359 -22.60 10.83 -6.70
N THR A 360 -22.63 12.14 -6.91
CA THR A 360 -23.74 12.81 -7.58
C THR A 360 -23.84 12.39 -9.05
N ASP A 361 -24.93 12.73 -9.73
CA ASP A 361 -25.09 12.49 -11.18
C ASP A 361 -24.00 13.17 -12.02
N ALA A 362 -23.43 14.28 -11.51
CA ALA A 362 -22.30 14.99 -12.13
C ALA A 362 -20.93 14.33 -11.83
N GLY A 363 -20.90 13.24 -11.06
CA GLY A 363 -19.69 12.51 -10.67
C GLY A 363 -18.97 13.06 -9.45
N TYR A 364 -19.56 14.01 -8.70
CA TYR A 364 -18.92 14.64 -7.54
C TYR A 364 -19.06 13.75 -6.30
N LEU A 365 -18.02 13.67 -5.48
CA LEU A 365 -17.98 12.77 -4.32
C LEU A 365 -18.77 13.37 -3.16
N THR A 366 -19.89 12.75 -2.77
CA THR A 366 -20.72 13.29 -1.69
C THR A 366 -20.03 13.13 -0.33
N LEU A 367 -20.49 13.85 0.70
CA LEU A 367 -19.96 13.66 2.07
C LEU A 367 -20.04 12.19 2.55
N SER A 368 -21.16 11.51 2.27
CA SER A 368 -21.31 10.09 2.57
C SER A 368 -20.31 9.24 1.80
N GLY A 369 -20.13 9.52 0.51
CA GLY A 369 -19.14 8.85 -0.32
C GLY A 369 -17.70 9.08 0.18
N PHE A 370 -17.38 10.30 0.58
CA PHE A 370 -16.07 10.68 1.11
C PHE A 370 -15.71 9.91 2.38
N VAL A 371 -16.58 9.93 3.39
CA VAL A 371 -16.34 9.16 4.64
C VAL A 371 -16.27 7.66 4.35
N SER A 372 -17.08 7.17 3.41
CA SER A 372 -17.10 5.76 3.03
C SER A 372 -15.84 5.32 2.29
N GLN A 373 -15.23 6.18 1.46
CA GLN A 373 -13.93 5.91 0.84
C GLN A 373 -12.81 5.76 1.88
N TRP A 374 -12.77 6.66 2.87
CA TRP A 374 -11.82 6.57 3.97
C TRP A 374 -12.01 5.29 4.80
N ALA A 375 -13.26 4.92 5.09
CA ALA A 375 -13.59 3.68 5.78
C ALA A 375 -13.18 2.43 4.96
N LEU A 376 -13.42 2.45 3.64
CA LEU A 376 -13.02 1.38 2.72
C LEU A 376 -11.49 1.23 2.67
N MET A 377 -10.76 2.34 2.51
CA MET A 377 -9.30 2.36 2.52
C MET A 377 -8.74 1.86 3.85
N THR A 378 -9.31 2.29 4.99
CA THR A 378 -8.90 1.78 6.31
C THR A 378 -9.15 0.29 6.47
N LEU A 379 -10.24 -0.23 5.90
CA LEU A 379 -10.60 -1.64 5.99
C LEU A 379 -9.67 -2.53 5.16
N LEU A 380 -9.30 -2.08 3.95
CA LEU A 380 -8.50 -2.85 2.99
C LEU A 380 -7.00 -2.66 3.16
N ASP A 381 -6.56 -1.43 3.35
CA ASP A 381 -5.15 -1.03 3.45
C ASP A 381 -4.95 0.04 4.55
N PRO A 382 -4.93 -0.37 5.83
CA PRO A 382 -4.76 0.55 6.95
C PRO A 382 -3.47 1.39 6.90
N PRO A 383 -2.29 0.86 6.51
CA PRO A 383 -1.08 1.67 6.29
C PRO A 383 -1.28 2.78 5.25
N CYS A 384 -1.87 2.46 4.09
CA CYS A 384 -2.17 3.47 3.07
C CYS A 384 -3.15 4.53 3.59
N SER A 385 -4.16 4.12 4.35
CA SER A 385 -5.11 5.05 4.98
C SER A 385 -4.43 5.98 5.97
N LEU A 386 -3.58 5.46 6.85
CA LEU A 386 -2.86 6.27 7.83
C LEU A 386 -1.87 7.22 7.15
N ALA A 387 -1.14 6.76 6.13
CA ALA A 387 -0.22 7.58 5.36
C ALA A 387 -0.96 8.76 4.69
N ASN A 388 -2.10 8.51 4.05
CA ASN A 388 -2.90 9.56 3.44
C ASN A 388 -3.49 10.53 4.45
N LEU A 389 -3.90 10.05 5.63
CA LEU A 389 -4.35 10.92 6.72
C LEU A 389 -3.23 11.88 7.18
N ILE A 390 -2.00 11.37 7.27
CA ILE A 390 -0.80 12.19 7.58
C ILE A 390 -0.46 13.15 6.44
N TYR A 391 -0.64 12.75 5.17
CA TYR A 391 -0.36 13.63 4.03
C TYR A 391 -1.27 14.85 4.02
N ILE A 392 -2.56 14.67 4.30
CA ILE A 392 -3.54 15.76 4.31
C ILE A 392 -3.49 16.64 5.57
N GLY A 393 -2.51 16.43 6.45
CA GLY A 393 -2.24 17.31 7.59
C GLY A 393 -3.02 16.98 8.86
N TYR A 394 -3.30 15.71 9.14
CA TYR A 394 -3.90 15.31 10.42
C TYR A 394 -3.07 15.80 11.61
N SER A 395 -3.71 16.60 12.47
CA SER A 395 -3.09 17.28 13.61
C SER A 395 -3.09 16.47 14.91
N GLY A 396 -3.88 15.38 14.97
CA GLY A 396 -3.93 14.47 16.10
C GLY A 396 -2.75 13.50 16.13
N ASN A 397 -2.72 12.62 17.14
CA ASN A 397 -1.70 11.57 17.23
C ASN A 397 -1.98 10.47 16.19
N PRO A 398 -1.09 10.23 15.19
CA PRO A 398 -1.32 9.20 14.17
C PRO A 398 -1.52 7.79 14.74
N ALA A 399 -0.87 7.45 15.86
CA ALA A 399 -1.02 6.15 16.51
C ALA A 399 -2.41 5.92 17.11
N ALA A 400 -3.14 7.00 17.39
CA ALA A 400 -4.50 6.97 17.93
C ALA A 400 -5.58 7.19 16.87
N ALA A 401 -5.20 7.45 15.61
CA ALA A 401 -6.15 7.66 14.52
C ALA A 401 -6.92 6.38 14.13
N LEU A 402 -6.29 5.22 14.35
CA LEU A 402 -6.86 3.91 14.06
C LEU A 402 -7.16 3.14 15.34
N ARG A 403 -8.31 2.47 15.38
CA ARG A 403 -8.76 1.61 16.48
C ARG A 403 -8.91 0.19 15.99
N VAL A 404 -8.38 -0.77 16.74
CA VAL A 404 -8.63 -2.20 16.53
C VAL A 404 -9.98 -2.54 17.15
N THR A 405 -10.88 -3.13 16.37
CA THR A 405 -12.19 -3.57 16.87
C THR A 405 -12.08 -4.81 17.74
N ARG A 406 -13.10 -5.03 18.58
CA ARG A 406 -13.25 -6.30 19.29
C ARG A 406 -13.44 -7.44 18.27
N ARG A 407 -13.05 -8.65 18.65
CA ARG A 407 -13.27 -9.86 17.85
C ARG A 407 -14.76 -10.05 17.58
N ARG A 408 -15.14 -10.26 16.32
CA ARG A 408 -16.54 -10.56 15.92
C ARG A 408 -17.11 -11.76 16.66
N SER A 409 -16.30 -12.77 16.93
CA SER A 409 -16.70 -13.94 17.73
C SER A 409 -17.15 -13.58 19.15
N VAL A 410 -16.59 -12.52 19.74
CA VAL A 410 -16.99 -11.99 21.06
C VAL A 410 -18.24 -11.13 20.94
N ASP A 411 -18.35 -10.28 19.91
CA ASP A 411 -19.55 -9.50 19.62
C ASP A 411 -20.77 -10.40 19.47
N ARG A 412 -20.64 -11.49 18.71
CA ARG A 412 -21.68 -12.50 18.50
C ARG A 412 -22.14 -13.15 19.81
N LYS A 413 -21.20 -13.49 20.71
CA LYS A 413 -21.52 -14.08 22.02
C LYS A 413 -22.24 -13.09 22.93
N LYS A 414 -21.87 -11.80 22.87
CA LYS A 414 -22.47 -10.73 23.68
C LYS A 414 -23.73 -10.12 23.05
N GLN A 415 -24.02 -10.44 21.79
CA GLN A 415 -25.12 -9.88 21.00
C GLN A 415 -25.10 -8.34 20.95
N THR A 416 -23.90 -7.75 21.02
CA THR A 416 -23.70 -6.30 21.00
C THR A 416 -22.42 -5.98 20.24
N THR A 417 -22.42 -4.89 19.47
CA THR A 417 -21.26 -4.41 18.71
C THR A 417 -21.09 -2.90 18.88
N GLU A 418 -19.84 -2.45 18.96
CA GLU A 418 -19.46 -1.03 19.01
C GLU A 418 -18.90 -0.55 17.66
N ARG A 419 -18.95 -1.43 16.65
CA ARG A 419 -18.41 -1.19 15.32
C ARG A 419 -19.29 -0.25 14.53
N ASN A 420 -18.64 0.52 13.66
CA ASN A 420 -19.32 1.46 12.78
C ASN A 420 -19.21 1.09 11.30
N VAL A 421 -18.27 0.20 10.95
CA VAL A 421 -18.05 -0.26 9.58
C VAL A 421 -18.38 -1.74 9.49
N PHE A 422 -19.34 -2.10 8.64
CA PHE A 422 -19.78 -3.47 8.40
C PHE A 422 -19.45 -3.92 6.99
N GLN A 423 -18.92 -5.13 6.84
CA GLN A 423 -18.58 -5.71 5.56
C GLN A 423 -19.56 -6.81 5.15
N CYS A 424 -20.19 -6.65 3.99
CA CYS A 424 -21.14 -7.58 3.41
C CYS A 424 -20.56 -8.25 2.16
N TYR A 425 -20.57 -9.58 2.10
CA TYR A 425 -20.16 -10.31 0.90
C TYR A 425 -21.37 -10.67 0.07
N VAL A 426 -21.32 -10.33 -1.23
CA VAL A 426 -22.41 -10.53 -2.17
C VAL A 426 -22.06 -11.69 -3.09
N PHE A 427 -22.80 -12.78 -2.95
CA PHE A 427 -22.70 -14.01 -3.74
C PHE A 427 -23.93 -14.17 -4.64
N GLY A 428 -23.80 -14.97 -5.70
CA GLY A 428 -24.89 -15.25 -6.64
C GLY A 428 -24.38 -15.60 -8.03
N SER A 429 -25.24 -16.18 -8.85
CA SER A 429 -24.87 -16.58 -10.22
C SER A 429 -24.53 -15.37 -11.10
N LYS A 430 -23.89 -15.62 -12.25
CA LYS A 430 -23.84 -14.66 -13.36
C LYS A 430 -25.26 -14.18 -13.69
N ASN A 431 -25.40 -12.90 -14.02
CA ASN A 431 -26.67 -12.23 -14.32
C ASN A 431 -27.74 -12.19 -13.19
N ALA A 432 -27.42 -12.58 -11.96
CA ALA A 432 -28.38 -12.55 -10.84
C ALA A 432 -28.78 -11.13 -10.37
N GLY A 433 -28.06 -10.08 -10.81
CA GLY A 433 -28.28 -8.69 -10.35
C GLY A 433 -27.36 -8.21 -9.22
N LYS A 434 -26.24 -8.91 -8.96
CA LYS A 434 -25.25 -8.54 -7.93
C LYS A 434 -24.70 -7.12 -8.11
N SER A 435 -24.15 -6.80 -9.28
CA SER A 435 -23.56 -5.49 -9.53
C SER A 435 -24.61 -4.39 -9.54
N THR A 436 -25.83 -4.68 -9.99
CA THR A 436 -26.96 -3.76 -9.90
C THR A 436 -27.28 -3.40 -8.44
N LEU A 437 -27.18 -4.36 -7.51
CA LEU A 437 -27.34 -4.11 -6.07
C LEU A 437 -26.25 -3.14 -5.56
N LEU A 438 -24.99 -3.34 -5.97
CA LEU A 438 -23.90 -2.42 -5.62
C LEU A 438 -24.14 -1.02 -6.21
N TYR A 439 -24.54 -0.93 -7.48
CA TYR A 439 -24.79 0.36 -8.14
C TYR A 439 -25.98 1.11 -7.53
N SER A 440 -27.06 0.40 -7.20
CA SER A 440 -28.20 0.96 -6.47
C SER A 440 -27.78 1.49 -5.09
N PHE A 441 -26.89 0.79 -4.39
CA PHE A 441 -26.36 1.23 -3.09
C PHE A 441 -25.58 2.54 -3.18
N LEU A 442 -24.92 2.77 -4.32
CA LEU A 442 -24.20 4.01 -4.64
C LEU A 442 -25.10 5.07 -5.30
N LYS A 443 -26.43 4.86 -5.32
CA LYS A 443 -27.45 5.73 -5.94
C LYS A 443 -27.26 5.97 -7.43
N ARG A 444 -26.68 5.00 -8.15
CA ARG A 444 -26.53 5.08 -9.60
C ARG A 444 -27.82 4.72 -10.32
N PRO A 445 -28.08 5.31 -11.49
CA PRO A 445 -29.22 4.93 -12.31
C PRO A 445 -29.09 3.47 -12.76
N PHE A 446 -30.23 2.80 -12.88
CA PHE A 446 -30.31 1.46 -13.44
C PHE A 446 -29.86 1.47 -14.91
N SER A 447 -29.18 0.39 -15.34
CA SER A 447 -28.77 0.19 -16.73
C SER A 447 -29.16 -1.22 -17.18
N ASP A 448 -29.77 -1.32 -18.36
CA ASP A 448 -30.08 -2.61 -18.99
C ASP A 448 -28.85 -3.34 -19.57
N ASN A 449 -27.70 -2.66 -19.65
CA ASN A 449 -26.47 -3.23 -20.20
C ASN A 449 -25.79 -4.15 -19.19
N TYR A 450 -25.75 -5.45 -19.49
CA TYR A 450 -25.02 -6.42 -18.69
C TYR A 450 -23.52 -6.36 -18.98
N THR A 451 -22.73 -6.13 -17.93
CA THR A 451 -21.27 -6.27 -17.95
C THR A 451 -20.89 -7.41 -17.00
N PRO A 452 -20.25 -8.49 -17.50
CA PRO A 452 -19.82 -9.57 -16.64
C PRO A 452 -18.79 -9.10 -15.61
N THR A 453 -19.02 -9.43 -14.34
CA THR A 453 -18.05 -9.21 -13.27
C THR A 453 -16.88 -10.19 -13.41
N THR A 454 -15.73 -9.69 -13.86
CA THR A 454 -14.49 -10.48 -14.02
C THR A 454 -13.52 -10.34 -12.85
N VAL A 455 -13.70 -9.30 -12.03
CA VAL A 455 -12.85 -8.96 -10.88
C VAL A 455 -13.72 -8.54 -9.71
N GLU A 456 -13.22 -8.68 -8.49
CA GLU A 456 -13.91 -8.21 -7.29
C GLU A 456 -14.25 -6.72 -7.37
N GLN A 457 -15.47 -6.37 -6.95
CA GLN A 457 -15.94 -4.98 -6.89
C GLN A 457 -16.34 -4.60 -5.47
N TYR A 458 -16.18 -3.33 -5.14
CA TYR A 458 -16.54 -2.78 -3.84
C TYR A 458 -17.53 -1.64 -4.00
N ALA A 459 -18.47 -1.54 -3.06
CA ALA A 459 -19.35 -0.39 -2.91
C ALA A 459 -19.48 -0.06 -1.43
N ALA A 460 -19.06 1.14 -1.04
CA ALA A 460 -19.06 1.63 0.33
C ALA A 460 -19.95 2.88 0.42
N ASN A 461 -20.89 2.87 1.35
CA ASN A 461 -21.76 4.02 1.60
C ASN A 461 -22.20 4.09 3.07
N VAL A 462 -22.65 5.27 3.50
CA VAL A 462 -23.28 5.48 4.80
C VAL A 462 -24.76 5.17 4.70
N VAL A 463 -25.24 4.31 5.60
CA VAL A 463 -26.65 3.95 5.76
C VAL A 463 -27.16 4.55 7.07
N GLU A 464 -28.31 5.22 6.99
CA GLU A 464 -29.00 5.79 8.15
C GLU A 464 -30.10 4.84 8.58
N LEU A 465 -29.90 4.18 9.73
CA LEU A 465 -30.81 3.17 10.26
C LEU A 465 -32.08 3.81 10.83
N ILE A 466 -33.15 3.00 10.90
CA ILE A 466 -34.39 3.33 11.61
C ILE A 466 -34.07 3.65 13.08
N GLY A 467 -34.05 4.93 13.41
CA GLY A 467 -33.58 5.44 14.71
C GLY A 467 -32.50 6.53 14.63
N GLY A 468 -32.05 6.89 13.42
CA GLY A 468 -31.14 8.02 13.16
C GLY A 468 -29.65 7.70 13.36
N THR A 469 -29.32 6.45 13.68
CA THR A 469 -27.92 6.00 13.80
C THR A 469 -27.33 5.78 12.42
N LYS A 470 -26.14 6.32 12.16
CA LYS A 470 -25.44 6.18 10.87
C LYS A 470 -24.33 5.15 10.98
N LYS A 471 -24.30 4.21 10.03
CA LYS A 471 -23.29 3.15 9.92
C LYS A 471 -22.75 3.10 8.50
N THR A 472 -21.48 2.73 8.33
CA THR A 472 -20.89 2.51 7.02
C THR A 472 -21.01 1.05 6.64
N LEU A 473 -21.60 0.77 5.48
CA LEU A 473 -21.70 -0.56 4.91
C LEU A 473 -20.78 -0.65 3.70
N VAL A 474 -19.97 -1.72 3.65
CA VAL A 474 -19.07 -2.04 2.56
C VAL A 474 -19.52 -3.34 1.92
N LEU A 475 -20.10 -3.25 0.74
CA LEU A 475 -20.44 -4.40 -0.11
C LEU A 475 -19.19 -4.83 -0.89
N ARG A 476 -18.91 -6.12 -0.89
CA ARG A 476 -17.89 -6.76 -1.73
C ARG A 476 -18.57 -7.80 -2.61
N GLU A 477 -18.60 -7.57 -3.91
CA GLU A 477 -19.09 -8.54 -4.87
C GLU A 477 -18.00 -9.59 -5.15
N ILE A 478 -18.35 -10.86 -4.97
CA ILE A 478 -17.48 -11.98 -5.29
C ILE A 478 -17.91 -12.58 -6.64
N PRO A 479 -17.05 -12.56 -7.67
CA PRO A 479 -17.36 -13.20 -8.95
C PRO A 479 -17.61 -14.70 -8.79
N GLU A 480 -18.58 -15.24 -9.52
CA GLU A 480 -18.97 -16.66 -9.40
C GLU A 480 -17.80 -17.62 -9.65
N ASP A 481 -16.97 -17.30 -10.64
CA ASP A 481 -15.82 -18.14 -11.04
C ASP A 481 -14.71 -18.13 -9.98
N GLU A 482 -14.62 -17.08 -9.17
CA GLU A 482 -13.60 -16.92 -8.13
C GLU A 482 -14.01 -17.50 -6.77
N VAL A 483 -15.30 -17.83 -6.56
CA VAL A 483 -15.80 -18.32 -5.25
C VAL A 483 -15.00 -19.51 -4.73
N LYS A 484 -14.66 -20.48 -5.58
CA LYS A 484 -13.89 -21.66 -5.15
C LYS A 484 -12.50 -21.30 -4.65
N LYS A 485 -11.83 -20.38 -5.35
CA LYS A 485 -10.51 -19.86 -4.96
C LYS A 485 -10.64 -19.04 -3.67
N PHE A 486 -11.66 -18.19 -3.57
CA PHE A 486 -11.95 -17.40 -2.38
C PHE A 486 -12.17 -18.26 -1.13
N LEU A 487 -13.03 -19.27 -1.21
CA LEU A 487 -13.34 -20.20 -0.11
C LEU A 487 -12.20 -21.17 0.24
N SER A 488 -11.13 -21.24 -0.57
CA SER A 488 -9.95 -22.03 -0.24
C SER A 488 -9.11 -21.40 0.87
N ASN A 489 -9.22 -20.09 1.07
CA ASN A 489 -8.56 -19.38 2.16
C ASN A 489 -9.34 -19.59 3.47
N ARG A 490 -8.66 -20.04 4.53
CA ARG A 490 -9.26 -20.33 5.84
C ARG A 490 -9.83 -19.10 6.54
N ASP A 491 -9.28 -17.92 6.28
CA ASP A 491 -9.70 -16.67 6.90
C ASP A 491 -10.62 -15.83 5.99
N CYS A 492 -11.08 -16.38 4.85
CA CYS A 492 -11.90 -15.64 3.89
C CYS A 492 -13.16 -15.02 4.51
N LEU A 493 -13.82 -15.71 5.45
CA LEU A 493 -15.03 -15.24 6.13
C LEU A 493 -14.74 -14.49 7.44
N ALA A 494 -13.48 -14.34 7.85
CA ALA A 494 -13.13 -13.74 9.13
C ALA A 494 -13.53 -12.26 9.21
N ALA A 495 -13.39 -11.53 8.10
CA ALA A 495 -13.78 -10.13 7.98
C ALA A 495 -15.28 -9.93 7.62
N CYS A 496 -15.99 -11.00 7.27
CA CYS A 496 -17.38 -10.94 6.84
C CYS A 496 -18.34 -10.75 8.02
N ASP A 497 -19.14 -9.69 7.97
CA ASP A 497 -20.18 -9.41 8.96
C ASP A 497 -21.53 -10.01 8.58
N VAL A 498 -21.82 -10.07 7.28
CA VAL A 498 -23.04 -10.66 6.70
C VAL A 498 -22.77 -11.13 5.27
N ALA A 499 -23.33 -12.27 4.90
CA ALA A 499 -23.27 -12.81 3.55
C ALA A 499 -24.65 -12.73 2.90
N VAL A 500 -24.70 -12.15 1.71
CA VAL A 500 -25.93 -11.97 0.93
C VAL A 500 -25.85 -12.86 -0.31
N PHE A 501 -26.93 -13.61 -0.57
CA PHE A 501 -27.06 -14.51 -1.71
C PHE A 501 -28.16 -13.99 -2.62
N VAL A 502 -27.74 -13.41 -3.75
CA VAL A 502 -28.62 -12.80 -4.75
C VAL A 502 -28.95 -13.82 -5.83
N TYR A 503 -30.24 -14.02 -6.08
CA TYR A 503 -30.72 -14.83 -7.20
C TYR A 503 -31.78 -14.08 -7.99
N ASP A 504 -31.89 -14.38 -9.27
CA ASP A 504 -32.95 -13.88 -10.14
C ASP A 504 -34.25 -14.66 -9.88
N SER A 505 -35.32 -13.98 -9.44
CA SER A 505 -36.60 -14.60 -9.09
C SER A 505 -37.28 -15.29 -10.28
N SER A 506 -36.92 -14.92 -11.51
CA SER A 506 -37.44 -15.49 -12.75
C SER A 506 -36.63 -16.68 -13.28
N ASP A 507 -35.47 -17.01 -12.68
CA ASP A 507 -34.55 -18.05 -13.17
C ASP A 507 -34.29 -19.18 -12.15
N GLU A 508 -34.68 -20.42 -12.52
CA GLU A 508 -34.45 -21.63 -11.74
C GLU A 508 -32.95 -21.94 -11.54
N HIS A 509 -32.10 -21.66 -12.54
CA HIS A 509 -30.67 -21.92 -12.44
C HIS A 509 -29.99 -20.99 -11.44
N SER A 510 -30.33 -19.70 -11.49
CA SER A 510 -29.86 -18.70 -10.52
C SER A 510 -30.21 -19.08 -9.08
N TRP A 511 -31.44 -19.56 -8.84
CA TRP A 511 -31.88 -20.06 -7.53
C TRP A 511 -31.05 -21.27 -7.07
N LYS A 512 -30.97 -22.33 -7.90
CA LYS A 512 -30.20 -23.54 -7.57
C LYS A 512 -28.74 -23.23 -7.24
N ARG A 513 -28.12 -22.32 -7.99
CA ARG A 513 -26.73 -21.92 -7.77
C ARG A 513 -26.58 -21.15 -6.47
N SER A 514 -27.48 -20.22 -6.17
CA SER A 514 -27.44 -19.43 -4.93
C SER A 514 -27.63 -20.30 -3.68
N ARG A 515 -28.49 -21.31 -3.75
CA ARG A 515 -28.61 -22.34 -2.70
C ARG A 515 -27.29 -23.10 -2.48
N GLN A 516 -26.64 -23.56 -3.55
CA GLN A 516 -25.34 -24.25 -3.44
C GLN A 516 -24.29 -23.34 -2.79
N LEU A 517 -24.23 -22.08 -3.19
CA LEU A 517 -23.32 -21.10 -2.61
C LEU A 517 -23.59 -20.87 -1.11
N LEU A 518 -24.87 -20.78 -0.72
CA LEU A 518 -25.28 -20.66 0.68
C LEU A 518 -24.80 -21.86 1.51
N GLU A 519 -25.00 -23.08 1.02
CA GLU A 519 -24.53 -24.31 1.67
C GLU A 519 -22.99 -24.36 1.76
N GLU A 520 -22.28 -23.99 0.69
CA GLU A 520 -20.82 -23.95 0.63
C GLU A 520 -20.22 -22.96 1.63
N VAL A 521 -20.74 -21.72 1.66
CA VAL A 521 -20.30 -20.65 2.59
C VAL A 521 -20.61 -21.03 4.04
N SER A 522 -21.82 -21.54 4.30
CA SER A 522 -22.23 -21.97 5.65
C SER A 522 -21.31 -23.08 6.18
N ARG A 523 -21.03 -24.08 5.35
CA ARG A 523 -20.10 -25.18 5.68
C ARG A 523 -18.70 -24.65 5.99
N GLN A 524 -18.18 -23.72 5.19
CA GLN A 524 -16.86 -23.14 5.43
C GLN A 524 -16.82 -22.31 6.73
N GLY A 525 -17.87 -21.55 7.02
CA GLY A 525 -18.00 -20.81 8.29
C GLY A 525 -17.99 -21.74 9.51
N GLU A 526 -18.59 -22.92 9.41
CA GLU A 526 -18.57 -23.92 10.50
C GLU A 526 -17.22 -24.62 10.67
N LEU A 527 -16.49 -24.87 9.57
CA LEU A 527 -15.18 -25.50 9.59
C LEU A 527 -14.10 -24.56 10.15
N THR A 528 -14.16 -23.29 9.76
CA THR A 528 -13.19 -22.26 10.16
C THR A 528 -13.53 -21.64 11.51
N GLY A 529 -14.79 -21.71 11.94
CA GLY A 529 -15.30 -21.07 13.15
C GLY A 529 -15.84 -19.65 12.91
N TYR A 530 -15.70 -19.10 11.69
CA TYR A 530 -16.25 -17.82 11.30
C TYR A 530 -17.68 -17.97 10.75
N LYS A 531 -18.63 -18.31 11.63
CA LYS A 531 -20.05 -18.39 11.25
C LYS A 531 -20.60 -17.01 10.89
N VAL A 532 -21.13 -16.84 9.69
CA VAL A 532 -21.62 -15.56 9.18
C VAL A 532 -23.16 -15.60 9.08
N PRO A 533 -23.87 -14.52 9.45
CA PRO A 533 -25.27 -14.34 9.11
C PRO A 533 -25.50 -14.37 7.60
N CYS A 534 -26.57 -14.99 7.14
CA CYS A 534 -26.88 -15.14 5.73
C CYS A 534 -28.27 -14.58 5.41
N LEU A 535 -28.37 -13.81 4.33
CA LEU A 535 -29.62 -13.27 3.80
C LEU A 535 -29.79 -13.70 2.33
N LEU A 536 -31.03 -14.00 1.95
CA LEU A 536 -31.39 -14.28 0.55
C LEU A 536 -32.09 -13.06 -0.05
N ILE A 537 -31.67 -12.67 -1.25
CA ILE A 537 -32.28 -11.59 -2.03
C ILE A 537 -32.81 -12.17 -3.34
N ALA A 538 -34.13 -12.07 -3.52
CA ALA A 538 -34.83 -12.37 -4.76
C ALA A 538 -34.85 -11.09 -5.62
N ALA A 539 -33.90 -10.97 -6.54
CA ALA A 539 -33.77 -9.83 -7.43
C ALA A 539 -34.66 -9.96 -8.67
N LYS A 540 -34.89 -8.82 -9.35
CA LYS A 540 -35.71 -8.69 -10.57
C LYS A 540 -37.16 -9.08 -10.37
N ASP A 541 -37.73 -8.70 -9.22
CA ASP A 541 -39.13 -8.95 -8.87
C ASP A 541 -40.14 -8.23 -9.80
N ASP A 542 -39.66 -7.35 -10.68
CA ASP A 542 -40.43 -6.79 -11.80
C ASP A 542 -40.73 -7.81 -12.92
N LEU A 543 -40.02 -8.93 -12.96
CA LEU A 543 -40.24 -10.03 -13.89
C LEU A 543 -41.22 -11.05 -13.29
N THR A 544 -41.89 -11.82 -14.15
CA THR A 544 -42.76 -12.91 -13.70
C THR A 544 -41.94 -13.95 -12.94
N PRO A 545 -42.21 -14.19 -11.65
CA PRO A 545 -41.39 -15.08 -10.84
C PRO A 545 -41.60 -16.54 -11.26
N TYR A 546 -40.55 -17.34 -11.15
CA TYR A 546 -40.67 -18.79 -11.30
C TYR A 546 -41.33 -19.36 -10.03
N PRO A 547 -42.55 -19.93 -10.09
CA PRO A 547 -43.33 -20.23 -8.89
C PRO A 547 -42.66 -21.18 -7.90
N ARG A 548 -41.85 -22.13 -8.39
CA ARG A 548 -41.11 -23.07 -7.53
C ARG A 548 -39.93 -22.41 -6.83
N ALA A 549 -39.24 -21.44 -7.46
CA ALA A 549 -38.13 -20.74 -6.80
C ALA A 549 -38.61 -19.97 -5.57
N VAL A 550 -39.80 -19.35 -5.62
CA VAL A 550 -40.39 -18.62 -4.48
C VAL A 550 -40.80 -19.56 -3.35
N GLN A 551 -41.45 -20.69 -3.66
CA GLN A 551 -41.84 -21.67 -2.63
C GLN A 551 -40.63 -22.37 -2.02
N ASP A 552 -39.68 -22.79 -2.85
CA ASP A 552 -38.48 -23.50 -2.42
C ASP A 552 -37.55 -22.57 -1.60
N SER A 553 -37.49 -21.28 -1.93
CA SER A 553 -36.64 -20.35 -1.19
C SER A 553 -37.14 -20.09 0.22
N VAL A 554 -38.45 -19.90 0.39
CA VAL A 554 -39.07 -19.78 1.73
C VAL A 554 -38.84 -21.06 2.54
N LYS A 555 -39.06 -22.23 1.93
CA LYS A 555 -38.84 -23.52 2.59
C LYS A 555 -37.38 -23.68 3.05
N VAL A 556 -36.41 -23.34 2.21
CA VAL A 556 -34.98 -23.41 2.56
C VAL A 556 -34.63 -22.44 3.70
N THR A 557 -35.20 -21.22 3.70
CA THR A 557 -34.97 -20.28 4.82
C THR A 557 -35.52 -20.80 6.14
N GLU A 558 -36.69 -21.43 6.14
CA GLU A 558 -37.29 -22.06 7.32
C GLU A 558 -36.45 -23.25 7.82
N GLU A 559 -35.97 -24.11 6.92
CA GLU A 559 -35.12 -25.27 7.25
C GLU A 559 -33.79 -24.86 7.89
N LEU A 560 -33.21 -23.75 7.41
CA LEU A 560 -31.95 -23.18 7.89
C LEU A 560 -32.12 -22.22 9.07
N GLY A 561 -33.36 -21.87 9.44
CA GLY A 561 -33.65 -20.94 10.54
C GLY A 561 -33.17 -19.50 10.27
N ILE A 562 -33.21 -19.05 9.02
CA ILE A 562 -32.87 -17.67 8.63
C ILE A 562 -34.12 -16.91 8.17
N GLU A 563 -34.01 -15.58 8.04
CA GLU A 563 -35.12 -14.73 7.60
C GLU A 563 -35.57 -15.06 6.17
N ALA A 564 -36.86 -14.83 5.90
CA ALA A 564 -37.46 -15.04 4.59
C ALA A 564 -36.77 -14.19 3.50
N PRO A 565 -36.77 -14.63 2.22
CA PRO A 565 -36.13 -13.92 1.13
C PRO A 565 -36.62 -12.47 0.97
N ILE A 566 -35.68 -11.55 0.75
CA ILE A 566 -36.00 -10.14 0.50
C ILE A 566 -36.24 -9.98 -1.00
N HIS A 567 -37.48 -9.63 -1.37
CA HIS A 567 -37.86 -9.37 -2.76
C HIS A 567 -37.55 -7.94 -3.15
N VAL A 568 -36.84 -7.76 -4.27
CA VAL A 568 -36.39 -6.45 -4.74
C VAL A 568 -36.49 -6.33 -6.25
N SER A 569 -37.03 -5.21 -6.73
CA SER A 569 -36.78 -4.72 -8.09
C SER A 569 -35.98 -3.43 -8.05
N LEU A 570 -34.72 -3.53 -8.48
CA LEU A 570 -33.85 -2.36 -8.60
C LEU A 570 -34.22 -1.49 -9.80
N LYS A 571 -35.04 -2.01 -10.73
CA LYS A 571 -35.61 -1.26 -11.85
C LYS A 571 -36.78 -0.37 -11.40
N LEU A 572 -37.61 -0.87 -10.49
CA LEU A 572 -38.75 -0.13 -9.92
C LEU A 572 -38.36 0.82 -8.78
N GLY A 573 -37.13 0.70 -8.27
CA GLY A 573 -36.59 1.57 -7.22
C GLY A 573 -36.87 1.09 -5.79
N ASP A 574 -37.34 -0.15 -5.60
CA ASP A 574 -37.77 -0.73 -4.31
C ASP A 574 -36.62 -1.10 -3.35
N SER A 575 -35.48 -0.40 -3.44
CA SER A 575 -34.24 -0.74 -2.73
C SER A 575 -34.18 -0.23 -1.28
N SER A 576 -35.15 0.58 -0.84
CA SER A 576 -35.01 1.45 0.33
C SER A 576 -34.77 0.75 1.67
N ASN A 577 -35.19 -0.51 1.82
CA ASN A 577 -35.05 -1.24 3.08
C ASN A 577 -34.03 -2.40 3.05
N VAL A 578 -33.37 -2.64 1.92
CA VAL A 578 -32.47 -3.79 1.76
C VAL A 578 -31.21 -3.62 2.60
N TYR A 579 -30.58 -2.44 2.50
CA TYR A 579 -29.32 -2.15 3.17
C TYR A 579 -29.49 -2.05 4.69
N ASP A 580 -30.62 -1.52 5.16
CA ASP A 580 -31.01 -1.53 6.57
C ASP A 580 -31.12 -2.94 7.12
N LYS A 581 -31.77 -3.85 6.39
CA LYS A 581 -31.85 -5.28 6.78
C LYS A 581 -30.48 -5.95 6.81
N ILE A 582 -29.60 -5.63 5.86
CA ILE A 582 -28.22 -6.15 5.83
C ILE A 582 -27.46 -5.72 7.10
N ILE A 583 -27.56 -4.45 7.50
CA ILE A 583 -26.89 -3.96 8.72
C ILE A 583 -27.55 -4.54 9.97
N SER A 584 -28.89 -4.62 10.01
CA SER A 584 -29.61 -5.23 11.13
C SER A 584 -29.18 -6.68 11.36
N ALA A 585 -29.02 -7.47 10.29
CA ALA A 585 -28.51 -8.84 10.37
C ALA A 585 -27.04 -8.90 10.84
N ALA A 586 -26.22 -7.91 10.49
CA ALA A 586 -24.84 -7.80 10.96
C ALA A 586 -24.75 -7.40 12.45
N GLU A 587 -25.65 -6.55 12.95
CA GLU A 587 -25.75 -6.16 14.37
C GLU A 587 -26.36 -7.27 15.23
N HIS A 588 -27.29 -8.05 14.68
CA HIS A 588 -28.00 -9.14 15.35
C HIS A 588 -27.70 -10.51 14.70
N PRO A 589 -26.43 -10.93 14.65
CA PRO A 589 -26.01 -12.08 13.86
C PRO A 589 -26.64 -13.41 14.29
N HIS A 590 -27.10 -13.50 15.54
CA HIS A 590 -27.73 -14.69 16.08
C HIS A 590 -29.09 -15.03 15.44
N LEU A 591 -29.74 -14.08 14.78
CA LEU A 591 -31.05 -14.27 14.13
C LEU A 591 -30.94 -14.81 12.70
N SER A 592 -29.79 -14.66 12.04
CA SER A 592 -29.66 -15.00 10.62
C SER A 592 -28.47 -15.93 10.32
N ILE A 593 -27.82 -16.54 11.32
CA ILE A 593 -26.80 -17.57 11.08
C ILE A 593 -27.48 -18.90 10.72
N PRO A 594 -27.21 -19.49 9.54
CA PRO A 594 -27.81 -20.75 9.13
C PRO A 594 -27.51 -21.92 10.08
N GLU A 595 -28.53 -22.69 10.43
CA GLU A 595 -28.43 -23.92 11.20
C GLU A 595 -28.33 -25.16 10.31
N THR A 596 -27.10 -25.50 9.90
CA THR A 596 -26.89 -26.73 9.13
C THR A 596 -27.06 -27.98 10.00
N GLU A 597 -27.34 -29.14 9.38
CA GLU A 597 -27.40 -30.45 10.05
C GLU A 597 -26.11 -30.81 10.82
N ILE A 598 -24.95 -30.39 10.31
CA ILE A 598 -23.65 -30.57 10.96
C ILE A 598 -23.59 -29.69 12.21
N GLY A 599 -24.01 -28.43 12.09
CA GLY A 599 -24.17 -27.49 13.19
C GLY A 599 -25.10 -28.01 14.30
N LYS A 600 -26.25 -28.57 13.94
CA LYS A 600 -27.23 -29.18 14.85
C LYS A 600 -26.62 -30.38 15.61
N LYS A 601 -25.97 -31.31 14.90
CA LYS A 601 -25.28 -32.46 15.52
C LYS A 601 -24.16 -32.03 16.47
N ARG A 602 -23.39 -31.00 16.12
CA ARG A 602 -22.29 -30.47 16.93
C ARG A 602 -22.79 -29.74 18.18
N LYS A 603 -23.90 -28.98 18.09
CA LYS A 603 -24.60 -28.38 19.24
C LYS A 603 -25.10 -29.47 20.20
N LEU A 604 -25.76 -30.50 19.69
CA LEU A 604 -26.22 -31.66 20.47
C LEU A 604 -25.04 -32.32 21.20
N TYR A 605 -23.95 -32.61 20.48
CA TYR A 605 -22.75 -33.19 21.08
C TYR A 605 -22.12 -32.30 22.19
N HIS A 606 -22.06 -30.98 21.99
CA HIS A 606 -21.60 -30.05 23.01
C HIS A 606 -22.54 -29.98 24.23
N GLN A 607 -23.85 -30.03 24.02
CA GLN A 607 -24.83 -30.11 25.12
C GLN A 607 -24.67 -31.41 25.90
N PHE A 608 -24.45 -32.54 25.23
CA PHE A 608 -24.16 -33.81 25.88
C PHE A 608 -22.85 -33.77 26.70
N LEU A 609 -21.77 -33.23 26.13
CA LEU A 609 -20.51 -33.04 26.85
C LEU A 609 -20.65 -32.11 28.06
N HIS A 610 -21.36 -30.98 27.90
CA HIS A 610 -21.58 -30.02 28.98
C HIS A 610 -22.42 -30.63 30.11
N HIS A 611 -23.51 -31.32 29.78
CA HIS A 611 -24.28 -32.07 30.77
C HIS A 611 -23.42 -33.14 31.45
N SER A 612 -22.62 -33.91 30.70
CA SER A 612 -21.72 -34.92 31.27
C SER A 612 -20.67 -34.31 32.21
N LEU A 613 -20.13 -33.13 31.89
CA LEU A 613 -19.17 -32.41 32.75
C LEU A 613 -19.84 -31.88 34.02
N ILE A 614 -21.08 -31.39 33.94
CA ILE A 614 -21.86 -30.99 35.12
C ILE A 614 -22.15 -32.22 36.00
N PHE A 615 -22.57 -33.34 35.42
CA PHE A 615 -22.79 -34.57 36.20
C PHE A 615 -21.51 -35.07 36.86
N ALA A 616 -20.36 -34.99 36.17
CA ALA A 616 -19.07 -35.34 36.73
C ALA A 616 -18.64 -34.39 37.87
N SER A 617 -18.87 -33.08 37.74
CA SER A 617 -18.51 -32.11 38.78
C SER A 617 -19.42 -32.20 40.01
N VAL A 618 -20.72 -32.42 39.82
CA VAL A 618 -21.67 -32.70 40.91
C VAL A 618 -21.32 -34.02 41.60
N GLY A 619 -20.99 -35.06 40.83
CA GLY A 619 -20.52 -36.34 41.36
C GLY A 619 -19.25 -36.19 42.21
N ALA A 620 -18.25 -35.45 41.71
CA ALA A 620 -17.01 -35.16 42.42
C ALA A 620 -17.27 -34.39 43.74
N ALA A 621 -18.12 -33.36 43.71
CA ALA A 621 -18.49 -32.60 44.90
C ALA A 621 -19.19 -33.49 45.94
N MET A 622 -20.11 -34.36 45.52
CA MET A 622 -20.78 -35.31 46.41
C MET A 622 -19.82 -36.33 47.02
N THR A 623 -18.84 -36.84 46.28
CA THR A 623 -17.79 -37.69 46.85
C THR A 623 -16.93 -36.97 47.87
N VAL A 624 -16.56 -35.70 47.64
CA VAL A 624 -15.76 -34.91 48.59
C VAL A 624 -16.55 -34.66 49.88
N VAL A 625 -17.83 -34.28 49.76
CA VAL A 625 -18.72 -34.10 50.91
C VAL A 625 -18.92 -35.42 51.67
N GLY A 626 -19.12 -36.53 50.94
CA GLY A 626 -19.24 -37.87 51.52
C GLY A 626 -17.97 -38.31 52.26
N LEU A 627 -16.79 -38.06 51.71
CA LEU A 627 -15.51 -38.35 52.36
C LEU A 627 -15.28 -37.49 53.60
N ALA A 628 -15.67 -36.21 53.55
CA ALA A 628 -15.59 -35.31 54.69
C ALA A 628 -16.55 -35.74 55.81
N ALA A 629 -17.79 -36.10 55.47
CA ALA A 629 -18.78 -36.62 56.41
C ALA A 629 -18.34 -37.96 57.02
N PHE A 630 -17.76 -38.86 56.22
CA PHE A 630 -17.22 -40.12 56.70
C PHE A 630 -16.03 -39.92 57.64
N ARG A 631 -15.11 -39.00 57.32
CA ARG A 631 -14.00 -38.62 58.22
C ARG A 631 -14.52 -38.02 59.52
N ALA A 632 -15.50 -37.12 59.47
CA ALA A 632 -16.11 -36.53 60.67
C ALA A 632 -16.80 -37.60 61.54
N TYR A 633 -17.49 -38.56 60.92
CA TYR A 633 -18.10 -39.69 61.61
C TYR A 633 -17.05 -40.63 62.25
N ALA A 634 -15.97 -40.95 61.53
CA ALA A 634 -14.88 -41.78 62.04
C ALA A 634 -14.17 -41.13 63.25
N VAL A 635 -13.96 -39.81 63.20
CA VAL A 635 -13.40 -39.04 64.33
C VAL A 635 -14.34 -39.08 65.54
N LYS A 636 -15.66 -39.00 65.31
CA LYS A 636 -16.68 -39.05 66.38
C LYS A 636 -16.84 -40.46 66.99
N LYS A 637 -16.57 -41.51 66.21
CA LYS A 637 -16.62 -42.91 66.66
C LYS A 637 -15.36 -43.33 67.43
N ASN A 638 -14.20 -42.75 67.13
CA ASN A 638 -12.95 -43.02 67.86
C ASN A 638 -12.81 -42.18 69.15
N SER A 639 -13.74 -41.27 69.42
CA SER A 639 -13.79 -40.41 70.61
C SER A 639 -14.94 -40.76 71.57
N ALA A 640 -15.61 -41.88 71.32
CA ALA A 640 -16.57 -42.55 72.22
C ALA A 640 -16.02 -43.95 72.54
#